data_AF-A0A813P650-F1
#
_entry.id   AF-A0A813P650-F1
#
_cell.length_a   1.000
_cell.length_b   1.000
_cell.length_c   1.000
_cell.angle_alpha   90.00
_cell.angle_beta   90.00
_cell.angle_gamma   90.00
#
_symmetry.space_group_name_H-M   'P 1'
#
loop_
_entity.id
_entity.type
_entity.pdbx_description
1 polymer ?
#
loop_
_entity_poly.entity_id
_entity_poly.type
_entity_poly.pdbx_seq_one_letter_code
_entity_poly.pdbx_strand_id
1 'polypeptide(L)'
;MRYIIIPLALVVIYGISLSQSAANIKSLGRWCCLNEAEYAKCKDWTVALNKTQINSSVILECILAEDKYDCFKKIFEDKADLMAADAGEVYTAGKYYNLLPITAEMYNGGPNLPSYSDHYSVAVIKRGSGMTLSTLRGSKSCHGGVGTSSGWNMPISTLIEKQLLEIVDCNNHVKAAAKFFDKMCAPDALNIQFNPTGDNPTSSCDLCKGKIGSNFCTNQDPYAGNIGAMYCLIDGGGDVAFVRHTTLQELAALNKSIDINNFELLCPNYVGSPHNSPGATNISPSPTAPITEYKTCNWGIVPGRAILTSSRKALTQRRSYRKFLTESAGLFGGLVQREEMPTTTFAPTTLSYDFFNFNNDQLLFNQTNNQQFDLNQNSSETFESDFKLFDSTNYNARDLIFLDQTMSFNELDDKITYLSFLPEVYRNKILKLYECPLRLVRWCVISNFEKDKCRLMRNAFASRNIKPDLDCVSADSAWECMSMIKNRMADLITLDPADAYRANRYFGLEPLASEDYGTMTEKPVYFSVAVVKRTDLTTNLWNLRTKKACGTGMGDLAGWHVPVNYLIAIKELYVTNCHVPKVAGEYFGRSCMPGAMDYNYNTLKTNPRALCLKCYSKGADYCSRSQREYFYGDTGAFRCLNEGGGDVAFVRHTSVQANTDGRNTDQWARPLRQTDFELLCKDGTRKSVDKFEECHLMKVPSRIVMIGGHRTEIQRSYLWNMLNFAQQLFGSDTDPDFTLFESMKEHPDLIFSDATVQLFPIEENIRDYLGNDVIEIIHKTDPRISNECLEWDIEKTDHENIIKFIDLDSNKVDKTFEKDDLNIIKEEKNTVGIAPTFVRDSIIKKPDEKEPSIFKMISDKIKSQHHSPIRAENKMDHKKITKGSK
;
A
#
# COMPACT_ATOMS: atom_id res chain seq x y z
N MET A 1 -57.97 14.79 -27.06
CA MET A 1 -58.82 14.39 -28.20
C MET A 1 -58.50 12.95 -28.59
N ARG A 2 -59.42 12.26 -29.28
CA ARG A 2 -59.29 10.98 -30.02
C ARG A 2 -58.19 9.98 -29.59
N TYR A 3 -58.64 8.83 -29.10
CA TYR A 3 -57.87 7.58 -29.03
C TYR A 3 -57.33 7.18 -30.41
N ILE A 4 -56.19 6.47 -30.41
CA ILE A 4 -55.82 5.51 -31.46
C ILE A 4 -55.58 4.17 -30.76
N ILE A 5 -56.41 3.17 -31.06
CA ILE A 5 -56.26 1.79 -30.59
C ILE A 5 -55.63 1.01 -31.74
N ILE A 6 -54.39 0.53 -31.55
CA ILE A 6 -53.73 -0.39 -32.47
C ILE A 6 -53.97 -1.82 -31.95
N PRO A 7 -54.46 -2.76 -32.78
CA PRO A 7 -54.85 -4.09 -32.30
C PRO A 7 -53.63 -4.97 -31.98
N LEU A 8 -53.62 -5.58 -30.78
CA LEU A 8 -52.53 -6.47 -30.32
C LEU A 8 -52.23 -7.66 -31.25
N ALA A 9 -53.18 -8.06 -32.11
CA ALA A 9 -53.04 -9.21 -33.01
C ALA A 9 -51.81 -9.13 -33.93
N LEU A 10 -51.41 -7.94 -34.39
CA LEU A 10 -50.27 -7.78 -35.29
C LEU A 10 -48.91 -8.00 -34.59
N VAL A 11 -48.82 -7.67 -33.29
CA VAL A 11 -47.61 -7.92 -32.48
C VAL A 11 -47.41 -9.41 -32.28
N VAL A 12 -48.49 -10.17 -32.09
CA VAL A 12 -48.45 -11.63 -31.92
C VAL A 12 -48.06 -12.35 -33.20
N ILE A 13 -48.53 -11.90 -34.38
CA ILE A 13 -48.21 -12.54 -35.66
C ILE A 13 -46.74 -12.30 -36.09
N TYR A 14 -46.19 -11.11 -35.84
CA TYR A 14 -44.75 -10.88 -35.98
C TYR A 14 -43.92 -11.56 -34.87
N GLY A 15 -44.48 -11.76 -33.68
CA GLY A 15 -43.82 -12.47 -32.57
C GLY A 15 -43.72 -13.99 -32.74
N ILE A 16 -44.63 -14.60 -33.49
CA ILE A 16 -44.70 -16.07 -33.68
C ILE A 16 -44.01 -16.54 -34.98
N SER A 17 -43.65 -15.63 -35.90
CA SER A 17 -42.95 -15.96 -37.15
C SER A 17 -41.41 -15.98 -37.06
N LEU A 18 -40.82 -15.69 -35.89
CA LEU A 18 -39.37 -15.80 -35.63
C LEU A 18 -38.96 -17.04 -34.81
N SER A 19 -39.88 -17.95 -34.49
CA SER A 19 -39.60 -19.18 -33.74
C SER A 19 -39.16 -20.36 -34.61
N GLN A 20 -38.50 -20.11 -35.76
CA GLN A 20 -37.97 -21.19 -36.60
C GLN A 20 -36.72 -20.85 -37.43
N SER A 21 -35.74 -20.19 -36.81
CA SER A 21 -34.32 -20.35 -37.18
C SER A 21 -33.42 -19.89 -36.05
N ALA A 22 -33.12 -20.82 -35.13
CA ALA A 22 -31.96 -20.68 -34.25
C ALA A 22 -30.70 -20.86 -35.11
N ALA A 23 -30.29 -19.80 -35.80
CA ALA A 23 -29.03 -19.76 -36.53
C ALA A 23 -27.90 -20.15 -35.55
N ASN A 24 -26.96 -20.97 -36.03
CA ASN A 24 -25.89 -21.50 -35.19
C ASN A 24 -24.80 -20.42 -35.01
N ILE A 25 -25.12 -19.39 -34.21
CA ILE A 25 -24.30 -18.19 -34.02
C ILE A 25 -22.98 -18.58 -33.36
N LYS A 26 -21.93 -18.64 -34.17
CA LYS A 26 -20.55 -18.84 -33.69
C LYS A 26 -20.13 -17.67 -32.83
N SER A 27 -19.45 -17.96 -31.73
CA SER A 27 -18.82 -16.91 -30.92
C SER A 27 -17.54 -16.43 -31.62
N LEU A 28 -17.25 -15.13 -31.57
CA LEU A 28 -15.93 -14.63 -31.93
C LEU A 28 -14.93 -14.96 -30.81
N GLY A 29 -13.76 -15.47 -31.15
CA GLY A 29 -12.66 -15.74 -30.22
C GLY A 29 -11.35 -15.19 -30.75
N ARG A 30 -10.98 -13.99 -30.30
CA ARG A 30 -9.68 -13.35 -30.57
C ARG A 30 -8.64 -13.87 -29.58
N TRP A 31 -7.74 -14.73 -30.05
CA TRP A 31 -6.59 -15.19 -29.28
C TRP A 31 -5.52 -14.09 -29.21
N CYS A 32 -5.00 -13.83 -28.02
CA CYS A 32 -3.97 -12.83 -27.79
C CYS A 32 -2.59 -13.50 -27.74
N CYS A 33 -1.71 -13.07 -28.65
CA CYS A 33 -0.39 -13.64 -28.91
C CYS A 33 0.70 -12.71 -28.38
N LEU A 34 1.74 -13.26 -27.75
CA LEU A 34 2.79 -12.51 -27.04
C LEU A 34 4.01 -12.15 -27.91
N ASN A 35 4.08 -12.68 -29.13
CA ASN A 35 5.15 -12.44 -30.11
C ASN A 35 4.73 -12.91 -31.52
N GLU A 36 5.54 -12.57 -32.54
CA GLU A 36 5.31 -12.91 -33.95
C GLU A 36 5.25 -14.42 -34.24
N ALA A 37 6.03 -15.25 -33.54
CA ALA A 37 6.01 -16.70 -33.75
C ALA A 37 4.73 -17.33 -33.20
N GLU A 38 4.23 -16.86 -32.05
CA GLU A 38 2.92 -17.24 -31.54
C GLU A 38 1.79 -16.74 -32.46
N TYR A 39 1.92 -15.52 -32.99
CA TYR A 39 0.96 -14.97 -33.95
C TYR A 39 0.90 -15.83 -35.23
N ALA A 40 2.05 -16.21 -35.79
CA ALA A 40 2.14 -17.12 -36.93
C ALA A 40 1.46 -18.47 -36.64
N LYS A 41 1.79 -19.12 -35.51
CA LYS A 41 1.15 -20.38 -35.08
C LYS A 41 -0.37 -20.23 -34.91
N CYS A 42 -0.85 -19.08 -34.42
CA CYS A 42 -2.28 -18.79 -34.33
C CYS A 42 -2.92 -18.63 -35.72
N LYS A 43 -2.26 -17.95 -36.66
CA LYS A 43 -2.75 -17.81 -38.05
C LYS A 43 -2.87 -19.17 -38.73
N ASP A 44 -1.90 -20.05 -38.55
CA ASP A 44 -1.93 -21.42 -39.09
C ASP A 44 -3.00 -22.29 -38.41
N TRP A 45 -3.27 -22.10 -37.11
CA TRP A 45 -4.41 -22.72 -36.43
C TRP A 45 -5.75 -22.29 -37.05
N THR A 46 -5.96 -20.99 -37.32
CA THR A 46 -7.14 -20.50 -38.05
C THR A 46 -7.27 -21.12 -39.44
N VAL A 47 -6.15 -21.27 -40.18
CA VAL A 47 -6.13 -21.93 -41.50
C VAL A 47 -6.48 -23.41 -41.38
N ALA A 48 -5.93 -24.13 -40.40
CA ALA A 48 -6.20 -25.55 -40.16
C ALA A 48 -7.67 -25.79 -39.80
N LEU A 49 -8.24 -25.00 -38.89
CA LEU A 49 -9.66 -25.03 -38.53
C LEU A 49 -10.56 -24.92 -39.76
N ASN A 50 -10.29 -23.94 -40.63
CA ASN A 50 -11.08 -23.73 -41.85
C ASN A 50 -10.99 -24.89 -42.87
N LYS A 51 -9.91 -25.68 -42.86
CA LYS A 51 -9.77 -26.88 -43.73
C LYS A 51 -10.62 -28.08 -43.26
N THR A 52 -10.88 -28.22 -41.95
CA THR A 52 -11.51 -29.44 -41.38
C THR A 52 -12.97 -29.68 -41.77
N GLN A 53 -13.65 -28.70 -42.36
CA GLN A 53 -15.12 -28.66 -42.57
C GLN A 53 -15.98 -28.76 -41.30
N ILE A 54 -15.38 -28.99 -40.13
CA ILE A 54 -16.10 -29.10 -38.84
C ILE A 54 -16.69 -27.75 -38.49
N ASN A 55 -17.98 -27.75 -38.12
CA ASN A 55 -18.72 -26.54 -37.81
C ASN A 55 -18.37 -26.01 -36.40
N SER A 56 -17.12 -25.58 -36.20
CA SER A 56 -16.61 -25.01 -34.95
C SER A 56 -17.58 -23.99 -34.34
N SER A 57 -17.78 -24.08 -33.03
CA SER A 57 -18.59 -23.15 -32.24
C SER A 57 -17.97 -21.75 -32.10
N VAL A 58 -16.71 -21.59 -32.48
CA VAL A 58 -15.94 -20.34 -32.39
C VAL A 58 -15.27 -20.01 -33.73
N ILE A 59 -15.24 -18.73 -34.09
CA ILE A 59 -14.41 -18.17 -35.16
C ILE A 59 -13.11 -17.66 -34.50
N LEU A 60 -11.98 -18.27 -34.86
CA LEU A 60 -10.67 -17.91 -34.31
C LEU A 60 -10.02 -16.76 -35.08
N GLU A 61 -9.79 -15.65 -34.38
CA GLU A 61 -8.94 -14.54 -34.83
C GLU A 61 -7.69 -14.45 -33.96
N CYS A 62 -6.65 -13.78 -34.47
CA CYS A 62 -5.37 -13.61 -33.78
C CYS A 62 -5.06 -12.13 -33.61
N ILE A 63 -4.69 -11.73 -32.39
CA ILE A 63 -4.32 -10.37 -32.00
C ILE A 63 -2.90 -10.43 -31.43
N LEU A 64 -1.98 -9.62 -31.95
CA LEU A 64 -0.65 -9.45 -31.36
C LEU A 64 -0.70 -8.40 -30.24
N ALA A 65 0.07 -8.63 -29.19
CA ALA A 65 0.30 -7.69 -28.09
C ALA A 65 1.80 -7.42 -27.89
N GLU A 66 2.10 -6.33 -27.18
CA GLU A 66 3.47 -5.95 -26.82
C GLU A 66 4.04 -6.92 -25.76
N ASP A 67 3.28 -7.18 -24.70
CA ASP A 67 3.58 -8.17 -23.67
C ASP A 67 2.32 -8.86 -23.10
N LYS A 68 2.50 -9.69 -22.07
CA LYS A 68 1.39 -10.39 -21.40
C LYS A 68 0.40 -9.44 -20.69
N TYR A 69 0.86 -8.28 -20.22
CA TYR A 69 0.05 -7.28 -19.52
C TYR A 69 -0.78 -6.44 -20.48
N ASP A 70 -0.23 -6.13 -21.65
CA ASP A 70 -0.99 -5.63 -22.80
C ASP A 70 -2.03 -6.66 -23.25
N CYS A 71 -1.72 -7.97 -23.30
CA CYS A 71 -2.76 -8.99 -23.51
C CYS A 71 -3.84 -8.99 -22.42
N PHE A 72 -3.49 -8.97 -21.13
CA PHE A 72 -4.48 -8.90 -20.04
C PHE A 72 -5.37 -7.65 -20.17
N LYS A 73 -4.76 -6.50 -20.50
CA LYS A 73 -5.44 -5.23 -20.75
C LYS A 73 -6.38 -5.32 -21.96
N LYS A 74 -5.93 -5.87 -23.10
CA LYS A 74 -6.76 -6.09 -24.29
C LYS A 74 -7.96 -6.99 -23.99
N ILE A 75 -7.81 -8.05 -23.18
CA ILE A 75 -8.95 -8.92 -22.82
C ILE A 75 -9.91 -8.21 -21.83
N PHE A 76 -9.40 -7.41 -20.90
CA PHE A 76 -10.22 -6.59 -19.99
C PHE A 76 -11.02 -5.50 -20.74
N GLU A 77 -10.39 -4.85 -21.72
CA GLU A 77 -10.96 -3.79 -22.58
C GLU A 77 -11.79 -4.34 -23.76
N ASP A 78 -12.02 -5.66 -23.85
CA ASP A 78 -12.76 -6.34 -24.92
C ASP A 78 -12.18 -6.12 -26.35
N LYS A 79 -10.85 -5.98 -26.43
CA LYS A 79 -10.05 -5.95 -27.67
C LYS A 79 -9.50 -7.33 -28.06
N ALA A 80 -9.41 -8.26 -27.10
CA ALA A 80 -9.14 -9.68 -27.29
C ALA A 80 -10.07 -10.52 -26.39
N ASP A 81 -10.07 -11.85 -26.55
CA ASP A 81 -10.98 -12.75 -25.81
C ASP A 81 -10.27 -13.83 -24.99
N LEU A 82 -9.13 -14.37 -25.47
CA LEU A 82 -8.48 -15.57 -24.94
C LEU A 82 -6.95 -15.45 -24.91
N MET A 83 -6.32 -16.06 -23.91
CA MET A 83 -4.87 -16.34 -23.87
C MET A 83 -4.58 -17.46 -22.86
N ALA A 84 -3.42 -18.13 -22.96
CA ALA A 84 -2.96 -19.09 -21.95
C ALA A 84 -1.93 -18.44 -21.00
N ALA A 85 -2.15 -18.58 -19.69
CA ALA A 85 -1.35 -17.94 -18.64
C ALA A 85 -0.82 -18.97 -17.64
N ASP A 86 0.37 -18.70 -17.09
CA ASP A 86 0.94 -19.44 -15.96
C ASP A 86 0.13 -19.27 -14.66
N ALA A 87 0.22 -20.23 -13.73
CA ALA A 87 -0.52 -20.18 -12.47
C ALA A 87 -0.25 -18.92 -11.61
N GLY A 88 0.96 -18.32 -11.69
CA GLY A 88 1.26 -17.02 -11.07
C GLY A 88 0.66 -15.84 -11.83
N GLU A 89 0.61 -15.95 -13.15
CA GLU A 89 -0.02 -14.97 -14.03
C GLU A 89 -1.55 -14.98 -13.90
N VAL A 90 -2.19 -16.14 -13.68
CA VAL A 90 -3.63 -16.27 -13.38
C VAL A 90 -4.04 -15.44 -12.16
N TYR A 91 -3.21 -15.40 -11.11
CA TYR A 91 -3.45 -14.53 -9.95
C TYR A 91 -3.43 -13.05 -10.33
N THR A 92 -2.40 -12.63 -11.06
CA THR A 92 -2.19 -11.23 -11.46
C THR A 92 -3.29 -10.76 -12.42
N ALA A 93 -3.60 -11.57 -13.43
CA ALA A 93 -4.69 -11.37 -14.39
C ALA A 93 -6.06 -11.27 -13.71
N GLY A 94 -6.33 -12.11 -12.70
CA GLY A 94 -7.56 -12.07 -11.93
C GLY A 94 -7.67 -10.86 -11.01
N LYS A 95 -6.58 -10.53 -10.30
CA LYS A 95 -6.51 -9.44 -9.32
C LYS A 95 -6.60 -8.04 -9.94
N TYR A 96 -5.88 -7.81 -11.05
CA TYR A 96 -5.75 -6.47 -11.64
C TYR A 96 -6.59 -6.26 -12.91
N TYR A 97 -6.93 -7.33 -13.63
CA TYR A 97 -7.62 -7.25 -14.93
C TYR A 97 -8.98 -7.97 -14.97
N ASN A 98 -9.48 -8.45 -13.81
CA ASN A 98 -10.77 -9.15 -13.69
C ASN A 98 -10.94 -10.33 -14.67
N LEU A 99 -9.84 -11.03 -14.96
CA LEU A 99 -9.83 -12.23 -15.80
C LEU A 99 -10.13 -13.49 -14.97
N LEU A 100 -10.63 -14.55 -15.61
CA LEU A 100 -10.86 -15.84 -14.96
C LEU A 100 -10.47 -17.01 -15.87
N PRO A 101 -10.01 -18.14 -15.30
CA PRO A 101 -9.68 -19.34 -16.06
C PRO A 101 -10.95 -20.08 -16.49
N ILE A 102 -10.96 -20.60 -17.72
CA ILE A 102 -12.08 -21.41 -18.27
C ILE A 102 -11.70 -22.87 -18.53
N THR A 103 -10.45 -23.12 -18.92
CA THR A 103 -9.87 -24.47 -19.03
C THR A 103 -8.45 -24.47 -18.45
N ALA A 104 -7.96 -25.65 -18.07
CA ALA A 104 -6.56 -25.87 -17.68
C ALA A 104 -5.86 -26.77 -18.70
N GLU A 105 -4.57 -26.55 -18.96
CA GLU A 105 -3.74 -27.50 -19.70
C GLU A 105 -3.51 -28.77 -18.86
N MET A 106 -3.54 -29.94 -19.52
CA MET A 106 -3.19 -31.23 -18.91
C MET A 106 -1.88 -31.77 -19.51
N TYR A 107 -1.04 -32.32 -18.66
CA TYR A 107 0.27 -32.89 -19.00
C TYR A 107 0.31 -34.38 -18.65
N ASN A 108 1.40 -35.08 -19.00
CA ASN A 108 1.60 -36.47 -18.63
C ASN A 108 2.04 -36.60 -17.15
N GLY A 109 1.11 -36.26 -16.23
CA GLY A 109 1.37 -36.16 -14.80
C GLY A 109 1.83 -37.48 -14.18
N GLY A 110 3.04 -37.49 -13.61
CA GLY A 110 3.55 -38.63 -12.84
C GLY A 110 2.70 -38.92 -11.59
N PRO A 111 2.65 -40.18 -11.11
CA PRO A 111 1.62 -40.69 -10.18
C PRO A 111 1.64 -40.13 -8.74
N ASN A 112 2.41 -39.06 -8.48
CA ASN A 112 2.56 -38.44 -7.16
C ASN A 112 2.11 -36.96 -7.14
N LEU A 113 1.51 -36.47 -8.23
CA LEU A 113 1.01 -35.10 -8.36
C LEU A 113 -0.48 -35.01 -7.95
N PRO A 114 -0.95 -33.91 -7.33
CA PRO A 114 -2.36 -33.75 -6.95
C PRO A 114 -3.32 -33.71 -8.15
N SER A 115 -2.83 -33.25 -9.31
CA SER A 115 -3.53 -33.23 -10.59
C SER A 115 -2.56 -33.47 -11.74
N TYR A 116 -3.07 -34.01 -12.85
CA TYR A 116 -2.33 -34.16 -14.12
C TYR A 116 -1.95 -32.81 -14.78
N SER A 117 -2.43 -31.69 -14.24
CA SER A 117 -1.99 -30.33 -14.59
C SER A 117 -0.69 -29.91 -13.89
N ASP A 118 -0.31 -30.56 -12.79
CA ASP A 118 0.62 -29.94 -11.84
C ASP A 118 2.08 -30.27 -12.16
N HIS A 119 3.00 -29.44 -11.66
CA HIS A 119 4.44 -29.64 -11.84
C HIS A 119 5.23 -29.15 -10.62
N TYR A 120 6.46 -29.65 -10.47
CA TYR A 120 7.38 -29.17 -9.43
C TYR A 120 8.20 -27.97 -9.94
N SER A 121 8.32 -26.95 -9.08
CA SER A 121 9.33 -25.88 -9.18
C SER A 121 10.65 -26.38 -8.61
N VAL A 122 11.75 -26.15 -9.32
CA VAL A 122 13.10 -26.55 -8.90
C VAL A 122 14.11 -25.42 -9.10
N ALA A 123 15.18 -25.45 -8.30
CA ALA A 123 16.39 -24.66 -8.52
C ALA A 123 17.46 -25.58 -9.10
N VAL A 124 17.91 -25.34 -10.33
CA VAL A 124 18.96 -26.09 -11.01
C VAL A 124 20.28 -25.33 -10.89
N ILE A 125 21.36 -26.05 -10.61
CA ILE A 125 22.72 -25.51 -10.50
C ILE A 125 23.70 -26.39 -11.30
N LYS A 126 24.89 -25.87 -11.59
CA LYS A 126 25.97 -26.65 -12.22
C LYS A 126 26.54 -27.65 -11.20
N ARG A 127 26.74 -28.91 -11.63
CA ARG A 127 27.20 -30.00 -10.77
C ARG A 127 28.59 -29.69 -10.19
N GLY A 128 28.76 -29.88 -8.88
CA GLY A 128 30.03 -29.63 -8.20
C GLY A 128 30.36 -28.16 -7.98
N SER A 129 29.40 -27.25 -8.19
CA SER A 129 29.51 -25.83 -7.82
C SER A 129 29.63 -25.61 -6.31
N GLY A 130 29.29 -26.60 -5.49
CA GLY A 130 29.28 -26.51 -4.03
C GLY A 130 28.18 -25.61 -3.46
N MET A 131 27.22 -25.18 -4.28
CA MET A 131 26.16 -24.28 -3.82
C MET A 131 25.25 -24.97 -2.80
N THR A 132 24.94 -24.24 -1.74
CA THR A 132 23.99 -24.62 -0.69
C THR A 132 22.99 -23.50 -0.47
N LEU A 133 21.95 -23.77 0.32
CA LEU A 133 20.92 -22.76 0.63
C LEU A 133 21.48 -21.53 1.39
N SER A 134 22.62 -21.65 2.08
CA SER A 134 23.29 -20.51 2.75
C SER A 134 24.16 -19.69 1.80
N THR A 135 24.81 -20.32 0.81
CA THR A 135 25.61 -19.64 -0.22
C THR A 135 24.78 -19.11 -1.40
N LEU A 136 23.46 -19.27 -1.34
CA LEU A 136 22.52 -18.75 -2.35
C LEU A 136 22.37 -17.22 -2.26
N ARG A 137 22.60 -16.63 -1.07
CA ARG A 137 22.72 -15.18 -0.87
C ARG A 137 24.01 -14.67 -1.53
N GLY A 138 23.89 -13.65 -2.37
CA GLY A 138 24.99 -13.10 -3.16
C GLY A 138 25.39 -13.94 -4.38
N SER A 139 24.61 -14.97 -4.73
CA SER A 139 24.78 -15.68 -6.01
C SER A 139 24.14 -14.92 -7.18
N LYS A 140 24.49 -15.30 -8.40
CA LYS A 140 23.85 -14.82 -9.64
C LYS A 140 22.67 -15.73 -10.00
N SER A 141 21.48 -15.18 -10.29
CA SER A 141 20.26 -15.99 -10.50
C SER A 141 19.56 -15.77 -11.85
N CYS A 142 18.99 -16.85 -12.39
CA CYS A 142 18.18 -16.86 -13.59
C CYS A 142 16.72 -17.21 -13.26
N HIS A 143 15.77 -16.38 -13.68
CA HIS A 143 14.34 -16.56 -13.40
C HIS A 143 13.54 -16.56 -14.71
N GLY A 144 12.49 -17.38 -14.80
CA GLY A 144 11.61 -17.41 -15.98
C GLY A 144 10.76 -16.15 -16.19
N GLY A 145 10.70 -15.26 -15.20
CA GLY A 145 9.98 -13.98 -15.23
C GLY A 145 9.35 -13.65 -13.87
N VAL A 146 9.29 -12.37 -13.50
CA VAL A 146 8.67 -11.90 -12.26
C VAL A 146 7.18 -12.23 -12.26
N GLY A 147 6.67 -12.68 -11.12
CA GLY A 147 5.29 -13.14 -10.99
C GLY A 147 4.98 -14.52 -11.60
N THR A 148 5.91 -15.14 -12.34
CA THR A 148 5.75 -16.53 -12.80
C THR A 148 5.87 -17.52 -11.65
N SER A 149 5.18 -18.63 -11.76
CA SER A 149 5.00 -19.61 -10.69
C SER A 149 6.30 -20.28 -10.25
N SER A 150 6.89 -21.10 -11.12
CA SER A 150 8.10 -21.88 -10.86
C SER A 150 9.36 -21.03 -10.87
N GLY A 151 9.37 -19.93 -11.63
CA GLY A 151 10.54 -19.04 -11.78
C GLY A 151 10.66 -17.94 -10.74
N TRP A 152 9.55 -17.49 -10.12
CA TRP A 152 9.57 -16.37 -9.18
C TRP A 152 8.77 -16.63 -7.90
N ASN A 153 7.48 -16.95 -8.01
CA ASN A 153 6.60 -16.99 -6.85
C ASN A 153 7.03 -18.07 -5.85
N MET A 154 7.33 -19.28 -6.34
CA MET A 154 7.80 -20.38 -5.49
C MET A 154 9.16 -20.12 -4.82
N PRO A 155 10.23 -19.73 -5.54
CA PRO A 155 11.51 -19.47 -4.89
C PRO A 155 11.49 -18.27 -3.95
N ILE A 156 10.96 -17.10 -4.37
CA ILE A 156 11.00 -15.88 -3.56
C ILE A 156 10.16 -16.02 -2.28
N SER A 157 8.95 -16.59 -2.36
CA SER A 157 8.13 -16.83 -1.16
C SER A 157 8.78 -17.83 -0.19
N THR A 158 9.44 -18.87 -0.72
CA THR A 158 10.13 -19.88 0.10
C THR A 158 11.39 -19.32 0.77
N LEU A 159 12.09 -18.38 0.14
CA LEU A 159 13.19 -17.65 0.77
C LEU A 159 12.70 -16.71 1.89
N ILE A 160 11.54 -16.06 1.72
CA ILE A 160 10.89 -15.23 2.75
C ILE A 160 10.40 -16.08 3.92
N GLU A 161 9.73 -17.22 3.67
CA GLU A 161 9.29 -18.16 4.70
C GLU A 161 10.44 -18.68 5.57
N LYS A 162 11.57 -19.01 4.94
CA LYS A 162 12.78 -19.49 5.61
C LYS A 162 13.60 -18.37 6.26
N GLN A 163 13.12 -17.11 6.21
CA GLN A 163 13.77 -15.92 6.75
C GLN A 163 15.17 -15.67 6.16
N LEU A 164 15.42 -16.19 4.96
CA LEU A 164 16.69 -16.04 4.24
C LEU A 164 16.72 -14.72 3.44
N LEU A 165 15.58 -14.34 2.86
CA LEU A 165 15.38 -13.09 2.13
C LEU A 165 14.65 -12.09 3.03
N GLU A 166 15.28 -10.94 3.23
CA GLU A 166 14.76 -9.85 4.05
C GLU A 166 13.85 -8.96 3.21
N ILE A 167 12.63 -8.71 3.69
CA ILE A 167 11.71 -7.74 3.08
C ILE A 167 12.24 -6.34 3.39
N VAL A 168 12.50 -5.54 2.36
CA VAL A 168 12.90 -4.12 2.50
C VAL A 168 11.87 -3.14 1.93
N ASP A 169 11.02 -3.60 1.02
CA ASP A 169 9.85 -2.88 0.54
C ASP A 169 8.65 -3.84 0.59
N CYS A 170 7.64 -3.51 1.39
CA CYS A 170 6.44 -4.33 1.54
C CYS A 170 5.53 -4.31 0.30
N ASN A 171 5.78 -3.41 -0.64
CA ASN A 171 5.04 -3.28 -1.90
C ASN A 171 5.83 -3.81 -3.10
N ASN A 172 7.11 -4.18 -2.90
CA ASN A 172 8.01 -4.54 -3.99
C ASN A 172 8.97 -5.69 -3.60
N HIS A 173 8.56 -6.91 -3.93
CA HIS A 173 9.38 -8.11 -3.76
C HIS A 173 10.61 -8.16 -4.70
N VAL A 174 10.67 -7.35 -5.77
CA VAL A 174 11.82 -7.31 -6.69
C VAL A 174 13.01 -6.65 -6.00
N LYS A 175 12.81 -5.50 -5.34
CA LYS A 175 13.84 -4.86 -4.49
C LYS A 175 14.39 -5.81 -3.43
N ALA A 176 13.52 -6.60 -2.80
CA ALA A 176 13.90 -7.56 -1.76
C ALA A 176 14.73 -8.74 -2.33
N ALA A 177 14.42 -9.22 -3.54
CA ALA A 177 15.24 -10.19 -4.26
C ALA A 177 16.59 -9.60 -4.73
N ALA A 178 16.58 -8.35 -5.23
CA ALA A 178 17.77 -7.63 -5.68
C ALA A 178 18.74 -7.22 -4.55
N LYS A 179 18.32 -7.27 -3.28
CA LYS A 179 19.20 -7.19 -2.09
C LYS A 179 19.72 -8.56 -1.64
N PHE A 180 19.14 -9.66 -2.14
CA PHE A 180 19.51 -11.03 -1.76
C PHE A 180 20.46 -11.69 -2.74
N PHE A 181 20.25 -11.50 -4.05
CA PHE A 181 21.16 -11.94 -5.12
C PHE A 181 22.11 -10.79 -5.53
N ASP A 182 23.29 -11.13 -6.07
CA ASP A 182 24.25 -10.12 -6.58
C ASP A 182 23.73 -9.49 -7.88
N LYS A 183 23.40 -10.36 -8.85
CA LYS A 183 22.83 -10.02 -10.14
C LYS A 183 21.79 -11.07 -10.54
N MET A 184 20.80 -10.66 -11.29
CA MET A 184 19.70 -11.50 -11.76
C MET A 184 19.49 -11.30 -13.26
N CYS A 185 18.90 -12.30 -13.91
CA CYS A 185 17.94 -12.01 -14.96
C CYS A 185 16.55 -12.36 -14.43
N ALA A 186 15.76 -11.31 -14.17
CA ALA A 186 14.37 -11.40 -13.79
C ALA A 186 13.50 -10.67 -14.85
N PRO A 187 13.14 -11.35 -15.96
CA PRO A 187 12.25 -10.81 -16.98
C PRO A 187 10.97 -10.22 -16.37
N ASP A 188 10.42 -9.16 -16.96
CA ASP A 188 9.30 -8.38 -16.44
C ASP A 188 9.60 -7.57 -15.15
N ALA A 189 10.82 -7.60 -14.59
CA ALA A 189 11.19 -6.78 -13.41
C ALA A 189 11.10 -5.26 -13.63
N LEU A 190 11.09 -4.81 -14.88
CA LEU A 190 10.90 -3.38 -15.24
C LEU A 190 9.46 -3.04 -15.61
N ASN A 191 8.55 -4.02 -15.69
CA ASN A 191 7.13 -3.78 -16.00
C ASN A 191 6.45 -3.01 -14.85
N ILE A 192 5.58 -2.06 -15.18
CA ILE A 192 4.89 -1.18 -14.23
C ILE A 192 4.12 -1.94 -13.13
N GLN A 193 3.70 -3.19 -13.38
CA GLN A 193 3.03 -4.04 -12.40
C GLN A 193 3.95 -4.47 -11.23
N PHE A 194 5.27 -4.48 -11.43
CA PHE A 194 6.29 -4.81 -10.42
C PHE A 194 7.31 -3.69 -10.18
N ASN A 195 7.23 -2.61 -10.96
CA ASN A 195 8.08 -1.42 -10.88
C ASN A 195 7.26 -0.11 -10.99
N PRO A 196 6.16 0.08 -10.22
CA PRO A 196 5.27 1.24 -10.38
C PRO A 196 5.96 2.58 -10.03
N THR A 197 7.02 2.51 -9.22
CA THR A 197 7.88 3.64 -8.81
C THR A 197 9.09 3.84 -9.71
N GLY A 198 9.31 2.98 -10.72
CA GLY A 198 10.44 3.07 -11.67
C GLY A 198 11.83 2.74 -11.08
N ASP A 199 11.92 2.42 -9.79
CA ASP A 199 13.15 2.40 -8.99
C ASP A 199 13.69 0.99 -8.64
N ASN A 200 13.28 -0.05 -9.37
CA ASN A 200 13.88 -1.38 -9.24
C ASN A 200 15.38 -1.37 -9.59
N PRO A 201 16.27 -1.95 -8.75
CA PRO A 201 17.71 -1.97 -9.00
C PRO A 201 18.08 -2.63 -10.33
N THR A 202 19.07 -2.09 -11.03
CA THR A 202 19.56 -2.62 -12.32
C THR A 202 20.02 -4.08 -12.22
N SER A 203 20.54 -4.48 -11.06
CA SER A 203 20.90 -5.87 -10.73
C SER A 203 19.76 -6.86 -10.94
N SER A 204 18.50 -6.43 -11.02
CA SER A 204 17.35 -7.28 -11.41
C SER A 204 17.41 -7.79 -12.85
N CYS A 205 18.15 -7.09 -13.71
CA CYS A 205 18.22 -7.33 -15.16
C CYS A 205 19.66 -7.48 -15.69
N ASP A 206 20.68 -7.28 -14.84
CA ASP A 206 22.11 -7.29 -15.18
C ASP A 206 22.60 -8.53 -15.97
N LEU A 207 21.91 -9.68 -15.86
CA LEU A 207 22.25 -10.92 -16.57
C LEU A 207 21.39 -11.18 -17.81
N CYS A 208 20.38 -10.35 -18.10
CA CYS A 208 19.47 -10.56 -19.22
C CYS A 208 20.12 -10.27 -20.58
N LYS A 209 19.67 -10.95 -21.64
CA LYS A 209 20.37 -11.02 -22.95
C LYS A 209 19.74 -10.16 -24.04
N GLY A 210 18.56 -9.60 -23.80
CA GLY A 210 17.82 -8.77 -24.74
C GLY A 210 18.49 -7.42 -24.99
N LYS A 211 18.02 -6.72 -26.02
CA LYS A 211 18.54 -5.40 -26.41
C LYS A 211 17.74 -4.30 -25.72
N ILE A 212 18.45 -3.34 -25.12
CA ILE A 212 17.87 -2.14 -24.50
C ILE A 212 17.06 -1.39 -25.56
N GLY A 213 15.83 -0.96 -25.22
CA GLY A 213 14.91 -0.35 -26.16
C GLY A 213 14.20 -1.34 -27.11
N SER A 214 14.32 -2.65 -26.88
CA SER A 214 13.59 -3.68 -27.63
C SER A 214 13.04 -4.77 -26.69
N ASN A 215 13.87 -5.73 -26.27
CA ASN A 215 13.44 -6.89 -25.48
C ASN A 215 14.28 -7.18 -24.22
N PHE A 216 15.13 -6.25 -23.81
CA PHE A 216 15.91 -6.38 -22.58
C PHE A 216 15.00 -6.49 -21.35
N CYS A 217 15.13 -7.59 -20.61
CA CYS A 217 14.43 -7.84 -19.34
C CYS A 217 12.88 -7.83 -19.45
N THR A 218 12.32 -8.12 -20.62
CA THR A 218 10.88 -8.37 -20.83
C THR A 218 10.60 -9.86 -21.01
N ASN A 219 9.32 -10.26 -21.04
CA ASN A 219 8.89 -11.59 -21.47
C ASN A 219 9.38 -12.03 -22.88
N GLN A 220 9.97 -11.13 -23.68
CA GLN A 220 10.60 -11.43 -24.97
C GLN A 220 12.15 -11.50 -24.91
N ASP A 221 12.77 -11.37 -23.73
CA ASP A 221 14.22 -11.53 -23.56
C ASP A 221 14.66 -12.97 -23.95
N PRO A 222 15.84 -13.20 -24.56
CA PRO A 222 16.32 -14.55 -24.85
C PRO A 222 16.51 -15.43 -23.60
N TYR A 223 16.56 -14.84 -22.40
CA TYR A 223 16.54 -15.56 -21.13
C TYR A 223 15.16 -15.61 -20.43
N ALA A 224 14.07 -15.21 -21.11
CA ALA A 224 12.71 -15.32 -20.59
C ALA A 224 12.13 -16.73 -20.66
N GLY A 225 11.15 -17.00 -19.79
CA GLY A 225 10.54 -18.33 -19.62
C GLY A 225 11.51 -19.36 -19.02
N ASN A 226 10.99 -20.56 -18.75
CA ASN A 226 11.79 -21.63 -18.13
C ASN A 226 13.02 -22.01 -18.98
N ILE A 227 12.82 -22.10 -20.30
CA ILE A 227 13.87 -22.44 -21.26
C ILE A 227 14.96 -21.36 -21.31
N GLY A 228 14.58 -20.08 -21.36
CA GLY A 228 15.54 -18.98 -21.33
C GLY A 228 16.31 -18.89 -20.00
N ALA A 229 15.64 -19.13 -18.86
CA ALA A 229 16.29 -19.18 -17.56
C ALA A 229 17.31 -20.32 -17.45
N MET A 230 17.08 -21.48 -18.09
CA MET A 230 18.10 -22.52 -18.22
C MET A 230 19.26 -22.09 -19.13
N TYR A 231 19.01 -21.41 -20.26
CA TYR A 231 20.09 -20.87 -21.10
C TYR A 231 20.95 -19.85 -20.35
N CYS A 232 20.36 -19.00 -19.52
CA CYS A 232 21.08 -18.07 -18.63
C CYS A 232 22.07 -18.78 -17.68
N LEU A 233 21.72 -19.96 -17.18
CA LEU A 233 22.63 -20.81 -16.38
C LEU A 233 23.66 -21.51 -17.27
N ILE A 234 23.25 -22.11 -18.39
CA ILE A 234 24.14 -22.84 -19.32
C ILE A 234 25.26 -21.92 -19.81
N ASP A 235 24.91 -20.76 -20.36
CA ASP A 235 25.82 -19.72 -20.87
C ASP A 235 26.71 -19.11 -19.77
N GLY A 236 26.40 -19.34 -18.49
CA GLY A 236 27.21 -18.91 -17.34
C GLY A 236 26.90 -17.51 -16.80
N GLY A 237 25.79 -16.91 -17.21
CA GLY A 237 25.28 -15.68 -16.62
C GLY A 237 24.92 -15.89 -15.15
N GLY A 238 24.03 -16.85 -14.87
CA GLY A 238 23.69 -17.26 -13.50
C GLY A 238 24.51 -18.43 -12.96
N ASP A 239 24.44 -18.59 -11.65
CA ASP A 239 24.95 -19.73 -10.88
C ASP A 239 23.81 -20.72 -10.53
N VAL A 240 22.57 -20.22 -10.51
CA VAL A 240 21.32 -20.96 -10.28
C VAL A 240 20.22 -20.53 -11.26
N ALA A 241 19.37 -21.47 -11.71
CA ALA A 241 18.15 -21.18 -12.47
C ALA A 241 16.90 -21.76 -11.77
N PHE A 242 15.84 -20.96 -11.67
CA PHE A 242 14.56 -21.38 -11.09
C PHE A 242 13.54 -21.67 -12.20
N VAL A 243 13.13 -22.94 -12.33
CA VAL A 243 12.40 -23.47 -13.51
C VAL A 243 11.46 -24.65 -13.16
N ARG A 244 10.68 -25.12 -14.15
CA ARG A 244 9.97 -26.42 -14.08
C ARG A 244 10.97 -27.58 -14.05
N HIS A 245 10.65 -28.63 -13.30
CA HIS A 245 11.44 -29.88 -13.22
C HIS A 245 11.62 -30.67 -14.53
N THR A 246 10.90 -30.31 -15.60
CA THR A 246 10.94 -30.94 -16.93
C THR A 246 11.89 -30.23 -17.91
N THR A 247 12.25 -28.96 -17.66
CA THR A 247 12.84 -28.06 -18.66
C THR A 247 14.26 -28.46 -19.09
N LEU A 248 15.05 -29.11 -18.23
CA LEU A 248 16.38 -29.59 -18.63
C LEU A 248 16.29 -30.86 -19.52
N GLN A 249 15.28 -31.70 -19.31
CA GLN A 249 14.98 -32.86 -20.14
C GLN A 249 14.42 -32.41 -21.51
N GLU A 250 13.51 -31.41 -21.52
CA GLU A 250 13.02 -30.74 -22.73
C GLU A 250 14.20 -30.22 -23.58
N LEU A 251 15.18 -29.58 -22.94
CA LEU A 251 16.37 -29.01 -23.59
C LEU A 251 17.35 -30.07 -24.11
N ALA A 252 17.66 -31.10 -23.31
CA ALA A 252 18.58 -32.17 -23.72
C ALA A 252 18.02 -33.04 -24.86
N ALA A 253 16.69 -33.18 -24.95
CA ALA A 253 16.03 -33.86 -26.07
C ALA A 253 16.19 -33.09 -27.40
N LEU A 254 16.21 -31.76 -27.35
CA LEU A 254 16.45 -30.89 -28.51
C LEU A 254 17.94 -30.82 -28.88
N ASN A 255 18.78 -30.48 -27.90
CA ASN A 255 20.19 -30.22 -28.10
C ASN A 255 21.06 -31.26 -27.38
N LYS A 256 21.51 -32.25 -28.14
CA LYS A 256 22.30 -33.39 -27.66
C LYS A 256 23.70 -33.04 -27.11
N SER A 257 24.12 -31.77 -27.14
CA SER A 257 25.34 -31.32 -26.43
C SER A 257 25.07 -30.96 -24.95
N ILE A 258 23.80 -30.84 -24.54
CA ILE A 258 23.41 -30.61 -23.14
C ILE A 258 23.35 -31.96 -22.41
N ASP A 259 24.45 -32.36 -21.78
CA ASP A 259 24.42 -33.48 -20.83
C ASP A 259 23.78 -33.03 -19.50
N ILE A 260 22.65 -33.66 -19.17
CA ILE A 260 21.89 -33.46 -17.91
C ILE A 260 22.79 -33.75 -16.69
N ASN A 261 23.81 -34.60 -16.82
CA ASN A 261 24.75 -34.91 -15.74
C ASN A 261 25.70 -33.78 -15.37
N ASN A 262 25.77 -32.70 -16.15
CA ASN A 262 26.49 -31.49 -15.75
C ASN A 262 25.72 -30.62 -14.75
N PHE A 263 24.54 -31.06 -14.31
CA PHE A 263 23.64 -30.32 -13.42
C PHE A 263 23.18 -31.16 -12.22
N GLU A 264 22.69 -30.45 -11.21
CA GLU A 264 22.03 -30.98 -10.02
C GLU A 264 20.97 -29.99 -9.50
N LEU A 265 20.08 -30.45 -8.64
CA LEU A 265 19.01 -29.66 -8.03
C LEU A 265 19.46 -29.16 -6.65
N LEU A 266 19.19 -27.90 -6.31
CA LEU A 266 19.41 -27.36 -4.96
C LEU A 266 18.16 -27.56 -4.08
N CYS A 267 18.30 -28.30 -2.98
CA CYS A 267 17.17 -28.74 -2.17
C CYS A 267 16.88 -27.78 -1.00
N PRO A 268 15.69 -27.13 -0.95
CA PRO A 268 15.41 -26.09 0.06
C PRO A 268 14.96 -26.68 1.41
N ASN A 269 14.52 -27.94 1.44
CA ASN A 269 14.05 -28.66 2.62
C ASN A 269 15.08 -29.68 3.09
N TYR A 270 16.29 -29.22 3.45
CA TYR A 270 17.19 -30.04 4.24
C TYR A 270 16.57 -30.29 5.62
N VAL A 271 16.05 -31.49 5.82
CA VAL A 271 15.68 -32.02 7.14
C VAL A 271 16.55 -33.24 7.40
N GLY A 272 17.54 -33.09 8.28
CA GLY A 272 18.25 -34.23 8.86
C GLY A 272 17.31 -35.01 9.75
N SER A 273 16.57 -35.96 9.18
CA SER A 273 15.48 -36.65 9.88
C SER A 273 16.02 -37.60 10.96
N PRO A 274 15.59 -37.47 12.23
CA PRO A 274 16.09 -38.29 13.31
C PRO A 274 15.39 -39.65 13.38
N HIS A 275 16.03 -40.70 12.84
CA HIS A 275 15.72 -42.12 13.08
C HIS A 275 14.35 -42.62 12.54
N ASN A 276 14.05 -43.91 12.36
CA ASN A 276 14.84 -45.15 12.49
C ASN A 276 14.36 -46.17 11.42
N SER A 277 15.26 -46.70 10.59
CA SER A 277 15.00 -47.88 9.75
C SER A 277 16.20 -48.84 9.84
N PRO A 278 16.07 -50.03 10.46
CA PRO A 278 17.17 -50.96 10.63
C PRO A 278 17.56 -51.61 9.29
N GLY A 279 18.53 -51.00 8.60
CA GLY A 279 19.04 -51.44 7.30
C GLY A 279 19.56 -50.31 6.40
N ALA A 280 19.21 -49.05 6.68
CA ALA A 280 19.68 -47.91 5.88
C ALA A 280 21.12 -47.50 6.26
N THR A 281 22.10 -47.87 5.43
CA THR A 281 23.52 -47.52 5.66
C THR A 281 23.84 -46.08 5.24
N ASN A 282 23.99 -45.19 6.22
CA ASN A 282 24.78 -43.94 6.17
C ASN A 282 24.82 -43.17 4.83
N ILE A 283 23.65 -42.78 4.28
CA ILE A 283 23.60 -41.73 3.28
C ILE A 283 23.46 -40.40 4.02
N SER A 284 24.53 -39.59 4.03
CA SER A 284 24.42 -38.20 4.47
C SER A 284 23.50 -37.45 3.49
N PRO A 285 22.41 -36.80 3.94
CA PRO A 285 21.57 -36.02 3.05
C PRO A 285 22.40 -34.89 2.43
N SER A 286 22.49 -34.89 1.10
CA SER A 286 23.19 -33.83 0.36
C SER A 286 22.33 -32.56 0.32
N PRO A 287 22.94 -31.35 0.30
CA PRO A 287 22.22 -30.11 -0.02
C PRO A 287 21.69 -30.10 -1.47
N THR A 288 22.18 -31.00 -2.31
CA THR A 288 21.82 -31.16 -3.72
C THR A 288 21.31 -32.56 -4.04
N ALA A 289 20.57 -32.72 -5.14
CA ALA A 289 20.13 -34.02 -5.64
C ALA A 289 20.26 -34.14 -7.17
N PRO A 290 20.35 -35.35 -7.75
CA PRO A 290 20.27 -35.55 -9.20
C PRO A 290 18.98 -34.97 -9.80
N ILE A 291 19.03 -34.57 -11.07
CA ILE A 291 17.87 -33.98 -11.80
C ILE A 291 16.64 -34.91 -11.80
N THR A 292 16.83 -36.23 -11.70
CA THR A 292 15.77 -37.24 -11.59
C THR A 292 15.01 -37.21 -10.26
N GLU A 293 15.63 -36.70 -9.19
CA GLU A 293 15.09 -36.68 -7.82
C GLU A 293 14.20 -35.46 -7.52
N TYR A 294 13.69 -34.79 -8.55
CA TYR A 294 12.81 -33.62 -8.41
C TYR A 294 11.59 -33.86 -7.50
N LYS A 295 11.11 -35.11 -7.36
CA LYS A 295 9.98 -35.46 -6.47
C LYS A 295 10.31 -35.27 -4.99
N THR A 296 11.58 -35.45 -4.61
CA THR A 296 12.08 -35.29 -3.23
C THR A 296 12.80 -33.96 -3.03
N CYS A 297 13.52 -33.48 -4.06
CA CYS A 297 14.23 -32.21 -4.09
C CYS A 297 13.50 -31.18 -4.98
N ASN A 298 12.54 -30.46 -4.41
CA ASN A 298 11.84 -29.36 -5.08
C ASN A 298 11.52 -28.20 -4.12
N TRP A 299 11.14 -27.07 -4.71
CA TRP A 299 10.72 -25.85 -4.02
C TRP A 299 9.19 -25.78 -3.82
N GLY A 300 8.46 -26.74 -4.38
CA GLY A 300 7.06 -27.03 -4.12
C GLY A 300 6.30 -27.39 -5.41
N ILE A 301 5.03 -27.74 -5.23
CA ILE A 301 4.10 -28.08 -6.32
C ILE A 301 3.41 -26.81 -6.82
N VAL A 302 3.24 -26.74 -8.13
CA VAL A 302 2.72 -25.62 -8.89
C VAL A 302 1.59 -26.10 -9.83
N PRO A 303 0.46 -25.37 -9.94
CA PRO A 303 -0.61 -25.73 -10.87
C PRO A 303 -0.21 -25.59 -12.34
N GLY A 304 -0.93 -26.27 -13.23
CA GLY A 304 -0.79 -26.08 -14.67
C GLY A 304 -1.22 -24.70 -15.17
N ARG A 305 -0.90 -24.40 -16.44
CA ARG A 305 -1.40 -23.20 -17.10
C ARG A 305 -2.92 -23.26 -17.27
N ALA A 306 -3.54 -22.09 -17.32
CA ALA A 306 -4.96 -21.97 -17.61
C ALA A 306 -5.23 -21.00 -18.77
N ILE A 307 -6.27 -21.28 -19.54
CA ILE A 307 -6.75 -20.38 -20.57
C ILE A 307 -7.71 -19.40 -19.90
N LEU A 308 -7.40 -18.11 -20.03
CA LEU A 308 -8.11 -17.00 -19.41
C LEU A 308 -9.11 -16.35 -20.38
N THR A 309 -10.19 -15.81 -19.83
CA THR A 309 -11.07 -14.86 -20.52
C THR A 309 -11.61 -13.80 -19.55
N SER A 310 -12.27 -12.77 -20.08
CA SER A 310 -12.85 -11.69 -19.27
C SER A 310 -14.07 -12.16 -18.47
N SER A 311 -14.13 -11.80 -17.19
CA SER A 311 -15.30 -12.02 -16.33
C SER A 311 -16.58 -11.34 -16.84
N ARG A 312 -16.46 -10.39 -17.78
CA ARG A 312 -17.58 -9.73 -18.47
C ARG A 312 -18.24 -10.61 -19.55
N LYS A 313 -17.56 -11.67 -20.06
CA LYS A 313 -18.09 -12.57 -21.09
C LYS A 313 -19.24 -13.41 -20.56
N ALA A 314 -20.28 -13.62 -21.37
CA ALA A 314 -21.45 -14.41 -20.99
C ALA A 314 -21.11 -15.90 -20.77
N LEU A 315 -21.82 -16.58 -19.86
CA LEU A 315 -21.58 -18.00 -19.57
C LEU A 315 -21.70 -18.91 -20.80
N THR A 316 -22.64 -18.60 -21.71
CA THR A 316 -22.77 -19.29 -23.01
C THR A 316 -21.50 -19.16 -23.86
N GLN A 317 -20.96 -17.95 -23.98
CA GLN A 317 -19.74 -17.67 -24.73
C GLN A 317 -18.51 -18.35 -24.09
N ARG A 318 -18.40 -18.36 -22.76
CA ARG A 318 -17.35 -19.12 -22.04
C ARG A 318 -17.43 -20.62 -22.35
N ARG A 319 -18.62 -21.21 -22.33
CA ARG A 319 -18.84 -22.61 -22.69
C ARG A 319 -18.49 -22.90 -24.17
N SER A 320 -18.80 -21.98 -25.09
CA SER A 320 -18.32 -22.09 -26.49
C SER A 320 -16.80 -22.08 -26.57
N TYR A 321 -16.11 -21.21 -25.82
CA TYR A 321 -14.64 -21.21 -25.77
C TYR A 321 -14.05 -22.51 -25.20
N ARG A 322 -14.59 -23.04 -24.09
CA ARG A 322 -14.16 -24.35 -23.55
C ARG A 322 -14.31 -25.45 -24.60
N LYS A 323 -15.52 -25.58 -25.16
CA LYS A 323 -15.83 -26.58 -26.18
C LYS A 323 -14.90 -26.47 -27.40
N PHE A 324 -14.66 -25.26 -27.90
CA PHE A 324 -13.74 -25.01 -29.02
C PHE A 324 -12.29 -25.45 -28.73
N LEU A 325 -11.80 -25.25 -27.51
CA LEU A 325 -10.47 -25.70 -27.09
C LEU A 325 -10.42 -27.24 -27.04
N THR A 326 -11.43 -27.87 -26.44
CA THR A 326 -11.56 -29.34 -26.38
C THR A 326 -11.68 -29.95 -27.80
N GLU A 327 -12.47 -29.35 -28.69
CA GLU A 327 -12.58 -29.74 -30.12
C GLU A 327 -11.24 -29.57 -30.86
N SER A 328 -10.54 -28.45 -30.66
CA SER A 328 -9.24 -28.19 -31.30
C SER A 328 -8.14 -29.14 -30.83
N ALA A 329 -8.11 -29.50 -29.54
CA ALA A 329 -7.18 -30.49 -29.01
C ALA A 329 -7.46 -31.89 -29.60
N GLY A 330 -8.73 -32.27 -29.77
CA GLY A 330 -9.11 -33.53 -30.40
C GLY A 330 -8.73 -33.64 -31.89
N LEU A 331 -8.64 -32.51 -32.60
CA LEU A 331 -8.29 -32.47 -34.03
C LEU A 331 -6.81 -32.29 -34.30
N PHE A 332 -6.10 -31.52 -33.47
CA PHE A 332 -4.74 -31.05 -33.75
C PHE A 332 -3.74 -31.37 -32.63
N GLY A 333 -4.16 -31.98 -31.51
CA GLY A 333 -3.27 -32.36 -30.41
C GLY A 333 -2.38 -33.57 -30.71
N GLY A 334 -2.73 -34.37 -31.72
CA GLY A 334 -2.05 -35.61 -32.10
C GLY A 334 -2.59 -36.84 -31.38
N LEU A 335 -2.39 -38.02 -31.98
CA LEU A 335 -2.80 -39.29 -31.38
C LEU A 335 -1.86 -39.68 -30.24
N VAL A 336 -2.31 -39.46 -29.00
CA VAL A 336 -1.84 -40.28 -27.87
C VAL A 336 -2.27 -41.72 -28.17
N GLN A 337 -1.32 -42.58 -28.53
CA GLN A 337 -1.58 -44.02 -28.46
C GLN A 337 -1.90 -44.35 -27.00
N ARG A 338 -3.11 -44.85 -26.75
CA ARG A 338 -3.40 -45.54 -25.50
C ARG A 338 -2.62 -46.85 -25.52
N GLU A 339 -1.40 -46.83 -24.99
CA GLU A 339 -0.87 -48.05 -24.39
C GLU A 339 -1.89 -48.53 -23.36
N GLU A 340 -2.31 -49.78 -23.47
CA GLU A 340 -3.36 -50.32 -22.62
C GLU A 340 -2.88 -50.31 -21.17
N MET A 341 -3.68 -49.73 -20.25
CA MET A 341 -3.39 -49.88 -18.82
C MET A 341 -3.36 -51.38 -18.50
N PRO A 342 -2.24 -51.93 -18.00
CA PRO A 342 -2.15 -53.36 -17.74
C PRO A 342 -3.20 -53.73 -16.70
N THR A 343 -4.05 -54.70 -17.04
CA THR A 343 -5.23 -55.12 -16.26
C THR A 343 -4.85 -55.94 -15.03
N THR A 344 -4.12 -55.30 -14.10
CA THR A 344 -3.73 -55.91 -12.82
C THR A 344 -4.95 -56.10 -11.94
N THR A 345 -5.43 -57.34 -11.87
CA THR A 345 -6.56 -57.80 -11.07
C THR A 345 -6.22 -57.84 -9.57
N PHE A 346 -6.19 -56.67 -8.93
CA PHE A 346 -6.05 -56.60 -7.47
C PHE A 346 -7.34 -57.02 -6.77
N ALA A 347 -7.24 -58.08 -5.97
CA ALA A 347 -8.33 -58.57 -5.13
C ALA A 347 -8.61 -57.61 -3.95
N PRO A 348 -9.87 -57.46 -3.51
CA PRO A 348 -10.21 -56.53 -2.43
C PRO A 348 -9.82 -57.10 -1.06
N THR A 349 -8.76 -56.55 -0.46
CA THR A 349 -8.54 -56.64 1.00
C THR A 349 -9.13 -55.42 1.69
N THR A 350 -9.93 -55.66 2.73
CA THR A 350 -10.73 -54.67 3.44
C THR A 350 -9.96 -53.94 4.56
N LEU A 351 -10.65 -52.96 5.19
CA LEU A 351 -10.30 -52.17 6.39
C LEU A 351 -9.59 -50.82 6.11
N SER A 352 -9.91 -49.72 6.80
CA SER A 352 -11.10 -49.39 7.61
C SER A 352 -11.12 -47.91 8.01
N TYR A 353 -12.26 -47.22 7.87
CA TYR A 353 -12.73 -46.04 8.66
C TYR A 353 -11.94 -44.70 8.57
N ASP A 354 -12.55 -43.51 8.67
CA ASP A 354 -13.96 -43.15 8.42
C ASP A 354 -14.20 -41.60 8.37
N PHE A 355 -15.38 -41.21 7.85
CA PHE A 355 -16.09 -39.91 8.00
C PHE A 355 -15.42 -38.63 7.43
N PHE A 356 -16.15 -37.80 6.67
CA PHE A 356 -17.48 -37.29 7.02
C PHE A 356 -18.59 -37.51 5.98
N ASN A 357 -19.80 -37.76 6.49
CA ASN A 357 -21.03 -37.91 5.69
C ASN A 357 -21.54 -36.59 5.10
N PHE A 358 -22.07 -36.68 3.87
CA PHE A 358 -23.32 -36.02 3.52
C PHE A 358 -24.34 -37.10 3.09
N ASN A 359 -25.56 -37.01 3.61
CA ASN A 359 -26.56 -38.06 3.43
C ASN A 359 -27.18 -38.05 2.03
N ASN A 360 -27.58 -39.24 1.60
CA ASN A 360 -28.36 -39.52 0.40
C ASN A 360 -29.59 -38.60 0.25
N ASP A 361 -29.90 -38.27 -1.00
CA ASP A 361 -31.25 -38.44 -1.51
C ASP A 361 -31.19 -39.29 -2.80
N GLN A 362 -32.24 -40.05 -3.10
CA GLN A 362 -32.05 -41.31 -3.84
C GLN A 362 -31.95 -41.23 -5.37
N LEU A 363 -31.16 -42.18 -5.89
CA LEU A 363 -31.08 -42.62 -7.28
C LEU A 363 -32.47 -42.90 -7.88
N LEU A 364 -32.73 -42.33 -9.05
CA LEU A 364 -33.73 -42.83 -10.00
C LEU A 364 -33.07 -43.08 -11.37
N PHE A 365 -32.12 -44.02 -11.39
CA PHE A 365 -31.67 -44.63 -12.64
C PHE A 365 -32.83 -45.43 -13.23
N ASN A 366 -33.37 -44.96 -14.36
CA ASN A 366 -34.28 -45.73 -15.17
C ASN A 366 -33.62 -46.00 -16.53
N GLN A 367 -33.42 -47.26 -16.87
CA GLN A 367 -32.79 -47.67 -18.13
C GLN A 367 -33.78 -47.48 -19.28
N THR A 368 -33.40 -46.74 -20.34
CA THR A 368 -33.72 -47.10 -21.75
C THR A 368 -33.09 -46.11 -22.73
N ASN A 369 -31.94 -46.48 -23.31
CA ASN A 369 -31.86 -46.77 -24.75
C ASN A 369 -30.41 -47.04 -25.17
N ASN A 370 -30.08 -48.31 -25.42
CA ASN A 370 -28.93 -48.65 -26.24
C ASN A 370 -29.24 -48.27 -27.70
N GLN A 371 -28.80 -47.08 -28.13
CA GLN A 371 -28.47 -46.89 -29.54
C GLN A 371 -26.97 -47.09 -29.72
N GLN A 372 -26.63 -48.36 -29.95
CA GLN A 372 -25.35 -48.82 -30.45
C GLN A 372 -25.07 -48.11 -31.79
N PHE A 373 -24.21 -47.08 -31.75
CA PHE A 373 -23.76 -46.38 -32.96
C PHE A 373 -22.80 -47.28 -33.73
N ASP A 374 -23.33 -48.02 -34.69
CA ASP A 374 -22.60 -48.98 -35.51
C ASP A 374 -21.77 -48.26 -36.59
N LEU A 375 -20.59 -47.76 -36.22
CA LEU A 375 -19.67 -47.06 -37.10
C LEU A 375 -18.88 -48.05 -37.98
N ASN A 376 -19.59 -48.75 -38.87
CA ASN A 376 -19.02 -49.67 -39.85
C ASN A 376 -19.61 -49.49 -41.25
N GLN A 377 -19.27 -48.37 -41.92
CA GLN A 377 -18.89 -48.40 -43.34
C GLN A 377 -18.28 -47.08 -43.86
N ASN A 378 -17.18 -47.22 -44.61
CA ASN A 378 -16.80 -46.41 -45.77
C ASN A 378 -16.53 -44.90 -45.60
N SER A 379 -15.49 -44.53 -44.85
CA SER A 379 -14.28 -43.92 -45.44
C SER A 379 -13.24 -43.57 -44.36
N SER A 380 -12.12 -44.30 -44.34
CA SER A 380 -10.98 -43.98 -43.48
C SER A 380 -10.02 -43.01 -44.18
N GLU A 381 -10.49 -41.81 -44.48
CA GLU A 381 -9.58 -40.67 -44.67
C GLU A 381 -9.23 -40.11 -43.30
N THR A 382 -8.07 -40.53 -42.77
CA THR A 382 -7.43 -39.82 -41.66
C THR A 382 -7.10 -38.41 -42.13
N PHE A 383 -7.81 -37.41 -41.62
CA PHE A 383 -7.50 -36.00 -41.86
C PHE A 383 -6.18 -35.63 -41.17
N GLU A 384 -5.07 -36.01 -41.79
CA GLU A 384 -3.72 -35.73 -41.31
C GLU A 384 -3.42 -34.24 -41.56
N SER A 385 -3.68 -33.43 -40.53
CA SER A 385 -3.38 -31.99 -40.58
C SER A 385 -1.89 -31.76 -40.34
N ASP A 386 -1.23 -31.05 -41.26
CA ASP A 386 0.15 -30.57 -41.07
C ASP A 386 0.29 -29.70 -39.81
N PHE A 387 -0.81 -29.09 -39.36
CA PHE A 387 -0.87 -28.26 -38.17
C PHE A 387 -1.08 -29.10 -36.90
N LYS A 388 -0.14 -28.96 -35.97
CA LYS A 388 -0.21 -29.51 -34.62
C LYS A 388 -0.36 -28.38 -33.59
N LEU A 389 -1.30 -28.53 -32.66
CA LEU A 389 -1.60 -27.52 -31.64
C LEU A 389 -0.49 -27.42 -30.58
N PHE A 390 0.00 -28.57 -30.14
CA PHE A 390 0.96 -28.72 -29.04
C PHE A 390 2.41 -28.95 -29.50
N ASP A 391 2.73 -28.57 -30.74
CA ASP A 391 4.10 -28.64 -31.27
C ASP A 391 4.49 -27.25 -31.82
N SER A 392 5.56 -26.68 -31.28
CA SER A 392 6.09 -25.36 -31.69
C SER A 392 7.35 -25.46 -32.57
N THR A 393 7.85 -26.67 -32.84
CA THR A 393 9.16 -26.86 -33.51
C THR A 393 9.23 -26.24 -34.90
N ASN A 394 8.14 -26.29 -35.69
CA ASN A 394 8.02 -25.67 -37.01
C ASN A 394 8.28 -24.15 -37.03
N TYR A 395 8.16 -23.48 -35.88
CA TYR A 395 8.32 -22.03 -35.74
C TYR A 395 9.70 -21.64 -35.16
N ASN A 396 10.62 -22.60 -35.01
CA ASN A 396 11.93 -22.44 -34.35
C ASN A 396 11.85 -21.91 -32.90
N ALA A 397 10.74 -22.20 -32.23
CA ALA A 397 10.43 -21.76 -30.87
C ALA A 397 9.80 -22.90 -30.05
N ARG A 398 9.48 -22.62 -28.79
CA ARG A 398 8.94 -23.56 -27.81
C ARG A 398 7.83 -22.91 -26.99
N ASP A 399 6.91 -23.71 -26.47
CA ASP A 399 5.77 -23.32 -25.62
C ASP A 399 4.89 -22.20 -26.23
N LEU A 400 4.76 -22.16 -27.57
CA LEU A 400 3.93 -21.16 -28.28
C LEU A 400 2.44 -21.51 -28.17
N ILE A 401 1.62 -20.54 -27.76
CA ILE A 401 0.21 -20.68 -27.42
C ILE A 401 0.05 -21.56 -26.16
N PHE A 402 0.30 -22.86 -26.29
CA PHE A 402 0.24 -23.87 -25.23
C PHE A 402 1.65 -24.42 -24.95
N LEU A 403 1.85 -25.09 -23.80
CA LEU A 403 3.12 -25.81 -23.61
C LEU A 403 3.24 -26.96 -24.61
N ASP A 404 4.46 -27.25 -25.08
CA ASP A 404 4.69 -28.37 -26.02
C ASP A 404 4.53 -29.76 -25.38
N GLN A 405 4.30 -29.81 -24.06
CA GLN A 405 3.96 -31.02 -23.29
C GLN A 405 2.46 -31.16 -23.00
N THR A 406 1.62 -30.26 -23.51
CA THR A 406 0.15 -30.32 -23.35
C THR A 406 -0.39 -31.51 -24.14
N MET A 407 -1.24 -32.32 -23.50
CA MET A 407 -1.90 -33.47 -24.14
C MET A 407 -3.39 -33.21 -24.40
N SER A 408 -4.04 -32.45 -23.52
CA SER A 408 -5.47 -32.12 -23.58
C SER A 408 -5.77 -30.91 -22.70
N PHE A 409 -7.05 -30.51 -22.68
CA PHE A 409 -7.56 -29.51 -21.73
C PHE A 409 -8.55 -30.15 -20.75
N ASN A 410 -8.53 -29.68 -19.50
CA ASN A 410 -9.58 -29.92 -18.53
C ASN A 410 -10.56 -28.74 -18.50
N GLU A 411 -11.87 -28.99 -18.52
CA GLU A 411 -12.88 -27.94 -18.42
C GLU A 411 -13.15 -27.57 -16.94
N LEU A 412 -13.21 -26.27 -16.65
CA LEU A 412 -13.35 -25.74 -15.29
C LEU A 412 -14.79 -25.28 -15.01
N ASP A 413 -15.25 -25.35 -13.75
CA ASP A 413 -16.61 -24.97 -13.33
C ASP A 413 -17.00 -23.54 -13.77
N ASP A 414 -18.27 -23.30 -14.08
CA ASP A 414 -18.79 -21.97 -14.45
C ASP A 414 -18.70 -20.93 -13.33
N LYS A 415 -18.60 -21.38 -12.07
CA LYS A 415 -18.42 -20.55 -10.86
C LYS A 415 -16.94 -20.36 -10.49
N ILE A 416 -16.00 -20.92 -11.25
CA ILE A 416 -14.58 -20.83 -10.89
C ILE A 416 -14.08 -19.38 -10.90
N THR A 417 -13.22 -19.07 -9.94
CA THR A 417 -12.53 -17.79 -9.81
C THR A 417 -11.02 -18.03 -9.91
N TYR A 418 -10.24 -16.99 -10.19
CA TYR A 418 -8.78 -17.10 -10.19
C TYR A 418 -8.24 -17.60 -8.83
N LEU A 419 -8.88 -17.24 -7.70
CA LEU A 419 -8.52 -17.76 -6.38
C LEU A 419 -8.90 -19.24 -6.21
N SER A 420 -10.09 -19.66 -6.63
CA SER A 420 -10.53 -21.06 -6.43
C SER A 420 -9.87 -22.04 -7.40
N PHE A 421 -9.35 -21.56 -8.54
CA PHE A 421 -8.48 -22.34 -9.42
C PHE A 421 -7.12 -22.66 -8.79
N LEU A 422 -6.52 -21.69 -8.10
CA LEU A 422 -5.22 -21.87 -7.47
C LEU A 422 -5.38 -22.66 -6.15
N PRO A 423 -4.72 -23.82 -5.97
CA PRO A 423 -4.75 -24.58 -4.73
C PRO A 423 -4.23 -23.78 -3.55
N GLU A 424 -4.74 -24.04 -2.35
CA GLU A 424 -4.46 -23.23 -1.17
C GLU A 424 -2.97 -23.11 -0.83
N VAL A 425 -2.23 -24.22 -0.95
CA VAL A 425 -0.77 -24.26 -0.74
C VAL A 425 -0.06 -23.24 -1.64
N TYR A 426 -0.46 -23.15 -2.90
CA TYR A 426 0.13 -22.22 -3.87
C TYR A 426 -0.39 -20.77 -3.70
N ARG A 427 -1.67 -20.58 -3.31
CA ARG A 427 -2.17 -19.24 -2.91
C ARG A 427 -1.38 -18.67 -1.76
N ASN A 428 -1.09 -19.47 -0.73
CA ASN A 428 -0.38 -19.03 0.45
C ASN A 428 1.06 -18.60 0.11
N LYS A 429 1.71 -19.27 -0.85
CA LYS A 429 2.99 -18.85 -1.44
C LYS A 429 2.90 -17.47 -2.10
N ILE A 430 1.89 -17.22 -2.94
CA ILE A 430 1.69 -15.90 -3.56
C ILE A 430 1.42 -14.82 -2.50
N LEU A 431 0.51 -15.09 -1.54
CA LEU A 431 0.17 -14.12 -0.49
C LEU A 431 1.37 -13.75 0.39
N LYS A 432 2.32 -14.67 0.59
CA LYS A 432 3.58 -14.42 1.31
C LYS A 432 4.44 -13.33 0.66
N LEU A 433 4.40 -13.19 -0.66
CA LEU A 433 5.13 -12.15 -1.41
C LEU A 433 4.64 -10.72 -1.09
N TYR A 434 3.43 -10.60 -0.52
CA TYR A 434 2.76 -9.35 -0.15
C TYR A 434 2.54 -9.23 1.37
N GLU A 435 3.19 -10.05 2.19
CA GLU A 435 3.15 -9.90 3.64
C GLU A 435 4.12 -8.80 4.09
N CYS A 436 3.65 -7.86 4.92
CA CYS A 436 4.50 -6.83 5.51
C CYS A 436 4.77 -7.15 6.99
N PRO A 437 6.04 -7.16 7.46
CA PRO A 437 6.36 -7.35 8.88
C PRO A 437 5.76 -6.28 9.78
N LEU A 438 5.67 -5.04 9.28
CA LEU A 438 4.88 -3.97 9.88
C LEU A 438 3.43 -4.09 9.36
N ARG A 439 2.57 -4.82 10.08
CA ARG A 439 1.22 -5.16 9.57
C ARG A 439 0.28 -3.96 9.47
N LEU A 440 0.26 -3.11 10.50
CA LEU A 440 -0.72 -2.02 10.68
C LEU A 440 -0.02 -0.72 11.08
N VAL A 441 -0.48 0.42 10.57
CA VAL A 441 -0.04 1.76 10.94
C VAL A 441 -1.24 2.71 11.08
N ARG A 442 -1.23 3.56 12.10
CA ARG A 442 -2.34 4.48 12.41
C ARG A 442 -1.95 5.93 12.10
N TRP A 443 -2.62 6.53 11.13
CA TRP A 443 -2.55 7.98 10.94
C TRP A 443 -3.32 8.68 12.06
N CYS A 444 -2.72 9.71 12.65
CA CYS A 444 -3.36 10.56 13.63
C CYS A 444 -3.85 11.84 12.96
N VAL A 445 -5.14 12.13 13.14
CA VAL A 445 -5.82 13.31 12.57
C VAL A 445 -6.46 14.16 13.67
N ILE A 446 -6.64 15.46 13.39
CA ILE A 446 -7.05 16.46 14.39
C ILE A 446 -8.50 16.96 14.20
N SER A 447 -9.22 16.43 13.21
CA SER A 447 -10.64 16.74 12.98
C SER A 447 -11.43 15.56 12.40
N ASN A 448 -12.76 15.61 12.50
CA ASN A 448 -13.63 14.60 11.87
C ASN A 448 -13.52 14.61 10.33
N PHE A 449 -13.33 15.79 9.72
CA PHE A 449 -13.14 15.93 8.28
C PHE A 449 -11.87 15.21 7.81
N GLU A 450 -10.75 15.38 8.51
CA GLU A 450 -9.52 14.61 8.24
C GLU A 450 -9.71 13.12 8.52
N LYS A 451 -10.52 12.74 9.52
CA LYS A 451 -10.82 11.33 9.82
C LYS A 451 -11.58 10.65 8.70
N ASP A 452 -12.48 11.38 8.04
CA ASP A 452 -13.23 10.87 6.89
C ASP A 452 -12.37 10.83 5.62
N LYS A 453 -11.52 11.84 5.35
CA LYS A 453 -10.49 11.73 4.29
C LYS A 453 -9.52 10.57 4.54
N CYS A 454 -9.08 10.36 5.79
CA CYS A 454 -8.23 9.23 6.16
C CYS A 454 -8.93 7.88 5.93
N ARG A 455 -10.24 7.77 6.24
CA ARG A 455 -11.03 6.56 5.97
C ARG A 455 -11.10 6.25 4.46
N LEU A 456 -11.23 7.27 3.61
CA LEU A 456 -11.15 7.11 2.16
C LEU A 456 -9.75 6.66 1.72
N MET A 457 -8.70 7.35 2.20
CA MET A 457 -7.29 7.01 1.96
C MET A 457 -6.98 5.55 2.32
N ARG A 458 -7.44 5.09 3.49
CA ARG A 458 -7.32 3.70 3.93
C ARG A 458 -8.01 2.72 2.99
N ASN A 459 -9.23 3.02 2.57
CA ASN A 459 -9.99 2.14 1.68
C ASN A 459 -9.33 2.07 0.28
N ALA A 460 -8.77 3.18 -0.21
CA ALA A 460 -8.02 3.26 -1.46
C ALA A 460 -6.68 2.49 -1.39
N PHE A 461 -5.93 2.63 -0.29
CA PHE A 461 -4.70 1.88 -0.06
C PHE A 461 -5.00 0.37 0.01
N ALA A 462 -6.08 -0.02 0.69
CA ALA A 462 -6.52 -1.41 0.78
C ALA A 462 -6.98 -1.99 -0.57
N SER A 463 -7.68 -1.22 -1.42
CA SER A 463 -8.14 -1.70 -2.73
C SER A 463 -7.00 -1.98 -3.71
N ARG A 464 -5.90 -1.22 -3.61
CA ARG A 464 -4.65 -1.47 -4.36
C ARG A 464 -3.68 -2.43 -3.64
N ASN A 465 -4.01 -2.88 -2.42
CA ASN A 465 -3.16 -3.68 -1.54
C ASN A 465 -1.78 -3.03 -1.25
N ILE A 466 -1.78 -1.72 -0.98
CA ILE A 466 -0.61 -1.02 -0.43
C ILE A 466 -0.39 -1.47 1.01
N LYS A 467 0.86 -1.67 1.41
CA LYS A 467 1.29 -2.08 2.75
C LYS A 467 2.32 -1.09 3.34
N PRO A 468 2.39 -0.91 4.68
CA PRO A 468 1.53 -1.47 5.73
C PRO A 468 0.03 -1.18 5.57
N ASP A 469 -0.84 -1.99 6.18
CA ASP A 469 -2.26 -1.66 6.22
C ASP A 469 -2.47 -0.39 7.07
N LEU A 470 -3.32 0.52 6.60
CA LEU A 470 -3.59 1.81 7.24
C LEU A 470 -4.79 1.72 8.19
N ASP A 471 -4.81 2.52 9.26
CA ASP A 471 -6.02 2.88 10.00
C ASP A 471 -5.97 4.32 10.54
N CYS A 472 -7.09 4.82 11.04
CA CYS A 472 -7.32 6.25 11.30
C CYS A 472 -7.77 6.53 12.74
N VAL A 473 -6.83 7.02 13.56
CA VAL A 473 -7.11 7.48 14.94
C VAL A 473 -7.20 9.00 14.98
N SER A 474 -7.97 9.55 15.92
CA SER A 474 -8.22 10.99 15.99
C SER A 474 -7.99 11.52 17.40
N ALA A 475 -7.42 12.72 17.47
CA ALA A 475 -7.24 13.50 18.68
C ALA A 475 -7.95 14.86 18.56
N ASP A 476 -8.12 15.58 19.66
CA ASP A 476 -8.72 16.93 19.63
C ASP A 476 -7.72 17.99 19.14
N SER A 477 -6.41 17.69 19.17
CA SER A 477 -5.32 18.59 18.77
C SER A 477 -4.06 17.85 18.29
N ALA A 478 -3.21 18.55 17.52
CA ALA A 478 -1.92 18.02 17.05
C ALA A 478 -0.98 17.61 18.21
N TRP A 479 -1.02 18.33 19.33
CA TRP A 479 -0.23 18.04 20.53
C TRP A 479 -0.63 16.70 21.17
N GLU A 480 -1.93 16.40 21.22
CA GLU A 480 -2.42 15.11 21.66
C GLU A 480 -2.03 14.01 20.66
N CYS A 481 -2.12 14.24 19.34
CA CYS A 481 -1.60 13.29 18.36
C CYS A 481 -0.11 12.99 18.51
N MET A 482 0.74 14.00 18.73
CA MET A 482 2.17 13.79 19.03
C MET A 482 2.36 12.94 20.31
N SER A 483 1.53 13.17 21.33
CA SER A 483 1.47 12.33 22.54
C SER A 483 1.03 10.89 22.24
N MET A 484 0.02 10.70 21.38
CA MET A 484 -0.43 9.36 20.96
C MET A 484 0.68 8.61 20.21
N ILE A 485 1.46 9.27 19.36
CA ILE A 485 2.58 8.64 18.65
C ILE A 485 3.71 8.27 19.61
N LYS A 486 4.09 9.16 20.54
CA LYS A 486 5.06 8.87 21.62
C LYS A 486 4.64 7.64 22.43
N ASN A 487 3.37 7.57 22.79
CA ASN A 487 2.76 6.48 23.57
C ASN A 487 2.33 5.27 22.73
N ARG A 488 2.72 5.19 21.43
CA ARG A 488 2.41 4.10 20.49
C ARG A 488 0.91 3.80 20.29
N MET A 489 0.05 4.77 20.58
CA MET A 489 -1.40 4.76 20.28
C MET A 489 -1.71 5.24 18.85
N ALA A 490 -0.78 5.96 18.24
CA ALA A 490 -0.76 6.35 16.82
C ALA A 490 0.64 6.12 16.23
N ASP A 491 0.82 6.33 14.91
CA ASP A 491 2.09 6.07 14.22
C ASP A 491 2.61 7.21 13.32
N LEU A 492 1.72 7.97 12.65
CA LEU A 492 2.07 9.09 11.76
C LEU A 492 1.18 10.33 12.01
N ILE A 493 1.70 11.53 11.71
CA ILE A 493 0.94 12.79 11.60
C ILE A 493 1.63 13.76 10.63
N THR A 494 0.89 14.61 9.92
CA THR A 494 1.43 15.74 9.16
C THR A 494 1.39 17.03 10.00
N LEU A 495 2.48 17.82 10.02
CA LEU A 495 2.62 19.02 10.86
C LEU A 495 3.20 20.21 10.08
N ASP A 496 2.91 21.43 10.56
CA ASP A 496 3.73 22.62 10.27
C ASP A 496 5.16 22.42 10.79
N PRO A 497 6.22 22.99 10.15
CA PRO A 497 7.58 22.66 10.52
C PRO A 497 7.98 23.15 11.94
N ALA A 498 7.33 24.16 12.51
CA ALA A 498 7.53 24.51 13.93
C ALA A 498 6.94 23.46 14.86
N ASP A 499 5.80 22.87 14.51
CA ASP A 499 5.24 21.73 15.24
C ASP A 499 6.07 20.46 15.04
N ALA A 500 6.69 20.25 13.88
CA ALA A 500 7.66 19.17 13.67
C ALA A 500 8.90 19.32 14.59
N TYR A 501 9.41 20.54 14.79
CA TYR A 501 10.45 20.80 15.78
C TYR A 501 9.99 20.49 17.22
N ARG A 502 8.75 20.86 17.58
CA ARG A 502 8.14 20.49 18.88
C ARG A 502 7.96 18.97 19.01
N ALA A 503 7.56 18.28 17.94
CA ALA A 503 7.36 16.83 17.88
C ALA A 503 8.65 16.07 18.21
N ASN A 504 9.78 16.49 17.63
CA ASN A 504 11.08 15.94 17.97
C ASN A 504 11.46 16.27 19.43
N ARG A 505 11.50 17.57 19.78
CA ARG A 505 12.01 18.08 21.06
C ARG A 505 11.27 17.54 22.30
N TYR A 506 9.96 17.35 22.22
CA TYR A 506 9.14 16.95 23.37
C TYR A 506 8.58 15.52 23.27
N PHE A 507 8.49 14.95 22.07
CA PHE A 507 7.83 13.66 21.84
C PHE A 507 8.73 12.57 21.24
N GLY A 508 9.94 12.88 20.77
CA GLY A 508 10.83 11.90 20.14
C GLY A 508 10.27 11.39 18.80
N LEU A 509 9.65 12.27 18.03
CA LEU A 509 9.22 12.02 16.66
C LEU A 509 10.30 12.48 15.68
N GLU A 510 10.50 11.72 14.60
CA GLU A 510 11.42 12.05 13.52
C GLU A 510 10.65 12.37 12.24
N PRO A 511 11.18 13.22 11.34
CA PRO A 511 10.60 13.44 10.03
C PRO A 511 10.62 12.14 9.21
N LEU A 512 9.72 12.01 8.24
CA LEU A 512 9.70 10.94 7.23
C LEU A 512 9.71 11.51 5.82
N ALA A 513 8.83 12.47 5.55
CA ALA A 513 8.65 13.08 4.23
C ALA A 513 8.15 14.53 4.35
N SER A 514 8.36 15.34 3.32
CA SER A 514 7.83 16.70 3.20
C SER A 514 6.85 16.83 2.03
N GLU A 515 5.86 17.71 2.14
CA GLU A 515 5.02 18.14 1.01
C GLU A 515 5.85 19.02 0.04
N ASP A 516 5.87 18.73 -1.25
CA ASP A 516 6.38 19.66 -2.28
C ASP A 516 5.22 20.32 -3.02
N TYR A 517 5.28 21.64 -3.15
CA TYR A 517 4.26 22.48 -3.78
C TYR A 517 4.64 22.84 -5.23
N GLY A 518 5.36 21.94 -5.91
CA GLY A 518 5.87 22.14 -7.27
C GLY A 518 7.20 22.90 -7.34
N THR A 519 7.98 22.94 -6.26
CA THR A 519 9.32 23.56 -6.29
C THR A 519 10.38 22.65 -6.91
N MET A 520 10.19 21.33 -6.86
CA MET A 520 11.12 20.33 -7.40
C MET A 520 12.55 20.46 -6.87
N THR A 521 12.72 20.96 -5.63
CA THR A 521 14.01 21.09 -4.94
C THR A 521 14.26 19.95 -3.97
N GLU A 522 15.54 19.60 -3.77
CA GLU A 522 16.01 18.56 -2.83
C GLU A 522 15.60 18.80 -1.36
N LYS A 523 15.22 20.04 -1.02
CA LYS A 523 14.50 20.36 0.22
C LYS A 523 13.28 21.20 -0.14
N PRO A 524 12.06 20.65 -0.11
CA PRO A 524 10.85 21.40 -0.42
C PRO A 524 10.63 22.59 0.52
N VAL A 525 10.47 23.78 -0.08
CA VAL A 525 10.30 25.05 0.63
C VAL A 525 9.18 25.87 0.01
N TYR A 526 8.67 26.83 0.76
CA TYR A 526 7.74 27.84 0.28
C TYR A 526 8.15 29.25 0.73
N PHE A 527 7.62 30.25 0.05
CA PHE A 527 7.73 31.64 0.49
C PHE A 527 6.54 32.01 1.39
N SER A 528 6.82 32.45 2.62
CA SER A 528 5.85 33.08 3.52
C SER A 528 5.66 34.54 3.10
N VAL A 529 4.42 34.98 2.93
CA VAL A 529 4.06 36.31 2.41
C VAL A 529 2.99 36.98 3.27
N ALA A 530 2.92 38.31 3.20
CA ALA A 530 1.85 39.11 3.76
C ALA A 530 0.95 39.61 2.63
N VAL A 531 -0.28 39.10 2.54
CA VAL A 531 -1.25 39.41 1.48
C VAL A 531 -2.23 40.48 1.96
N VAL A 532 -2.53 41.45 1.10
CA VAL A 532 -3.59 42.44 1.29
C VAL A 532 -4.49 42.51 0.07
N LYS A 533 -5.67 43.14 0.22
CA LYS A 533 -6.51 43.52 -0.91
C LYS A 533 -5.91 44.73 -1.63
N ARG A 534 -5.86 44.69 -2.96
CA ARG A 534 -5.41 45.81 -3.82
C ARG A 534 -6.23 47.09 -3.64
N THR A 535 -7.47 46.96 -3.15
CA THR A 535 -8.36 48.09 -2.85
C THR A 535 -8.03 48.83 -1.54
N ASP A 536 -7.29 48.23 -0.60
CA ASP A 536 -6.69 48.97 0.51
C ASP A 536 -5.33 49.51 0.05
N LEU A 537 -5.27 50.80 -0.25
CA LEU A 537 -4.03 51.51 -0.65
C LEU A 537 -3.19 51.99 0.54
N THR A 538 -3.64 51.77 1.78
CA THR A 538 -3.02 52.32 3.00
C THR A 538 -2.07 51.35 3.70
N THR A 539 -2.37 50.05 3.66
CA THR A 539 -1.61 49.04 4.43
C THR A 539 -0.26 48.71 3.78
N ASN A 540 0.78 48.67 4.61
CA ASN A 540 2.13 48.19 4.33
C ASN A 540 2.73 47.50 5.58
N LEU A 541 3.89 46.84 5.47
CA LEU A 541 4.49 46.09 6.58
C LEU A 541 4.90 46.93 7.81
N TRP A 542 4.95 48.26 7.70
CA TRP A 542 5.38 49.16 8.77
C TRP A 542 4.20 49.82 9.50
N ASN A 543 2.97 49.73 9.00
CA ASN A 543 1.78 50.35 9.60
C ASN A 543 0.67 49.35 9.99
N LEU A 544 1.05 48.10 10.31
CA LEU A 544 0.15 47.03 10.73
C LEU A 544 -0.44 47.23 12.15
N ARG A 545 -0.03 48.26 12.88
CA ARG A 545 -0.55 48.60 14.20
C ARG A 545 -2.05 48.94 14.12
N THR A 546 -2.87 48.26 14.89
CA THR A 546 -4.35 48.24 14.87
C THR A 546 -5.01 47.67 13.59
N LYS A 547 -4.23 47.19 12.62
CA LYS A 547 -4.74 46.47 11.45
C LYS A 547 -5.02 45.01 11.82
N LYS A 548 -6.17 44.52 11.40
CA LYS A 548 -6.64 43.16 11.72
C LYS A 548 -5.80 42.13 10.97
N ALA A 549 -5.26 41.14 11.65
CA ALA A 549 -4.49 40.07 11.01
C ALA A 549 -5.30 38.77 10.88
N CYS A 550 -5.01 38.01 9.83
CA CYS A 550 -5.36 36.60 9.68
C CYS A 550 -4.07 35.79 9.61
N GLY A 551 -3.91 34.75 10.43
CA GLY A 551 -2.80 33.81 10.34
C GLY A 551 -3.30 32.38 10.33
N THR A 552 -2.53 31.49 9.69
CA THR A 552 -2.88 30.07 9.50
C THR A 552 -3.21 29.35 10.81
N GLY A 553 -2.43 29.61 11.84
CA GLY A 553 -2.55 29.00 13.15
C GLY A 553 -1.53 29.58 14.14
N MET A 554 -1.89 29.55 15.42
CA MET A 554 -1.03 29.94 16.52
C MET A 554 0.14 28.94 16.64
N GLY A 555 1.37 29.43 16.52
CA GLY A 555 2.57 28.58 16.54
C GLY A 555 2.95 27.97 15.18
N ASP A 556 2.31 28.36 14.08
CA ASP A 556 2.70 27.98 12.71
C ASP A 556 3.85 28.88 12.21
N LEU A 557 4.66 28.43 11.26
CA LEU A 557 5.73 29.27 10.70
C LEU A 557 5.19 30.43 9.86
N ALA A 558 4.39 30.13 8.83
CA ALA A 558 3.90 31.14 7.89
C ALA A 558 2.95 32.16 8.54
N GLY A 559 1.98 31.68 9.33
CA GLY A 559 0.93 32.49 9.93
C GLY A 559 1.30 33.22 11.22
N TRP A 560 2.35 32.77 11.93
CA TRP A 560 2.69 33.27 13.27
C TRP A 560 4.17 33.61 13.45
N HIS A 561 5.06 32.61 13.47
CA HIS A 561 6.45 32.83 13.88
C HIS A 561 7.20 33.81 12.97
N VAL A 562 7.05 33.67 11.65
CA VAL A 562 7.71 34.55 10.66
C VAL A 562 7.24 36.03 10.76
N PRO A 563 5.93 36.36 10.67
CA PRO A 563 5.48 37.75 10.76
C PRO A 563 5.73 38.39 12.13
N VAL A 564 5.63 37.62 13.23
CA VAL A 564 5.92 38.12 14.58
C VAL A 564 7.42 38.41 14.74
N ASN A 565 8.31 37.53 14.28
CA ASN A 565 9.75 37.78 14.30
C ASN A 565 10.14 39.00 13.45
N TYR A 566 9.53 39.19 12.28
CA TYR A 566 9.74 40.39 11.47
C TYR A 566 9.39 41.67 12.24
N LEU A 567 8.23 41.71 12.92
CA LEU A 567 7.80 42.87 13.70
C LEU A 567 8.65 43.12 14.96
N ILE A 568 9.25 42.09 15.56
CA ILE A 568 10.27 42.22 16.60
C ILE A 568 11.56 42.80 16.02
N ALA A 569 12.02 42.30 14.87
CA ALA A 569 13.25 42.74 14.22
C ALA A 569 13.22 44.21 13.79
N ILE A 570 12.08 44.71 13.30
CA ILE A 570 11.89 46.14 12.99
C ILE A 570 11.51 47.00 14.22
N LYS A 571 11.44 46.38 15.42
CA LYS A 571 11.12 47.04 16.71
C LYS A 571 9.72 47.68 16.77
N GLU A 572 8.74 47.09 16.09
CA GLU A 572 7.32 47.43 16.26
C GLU A 572 6.68 46.64 17.43
N LEU A 573 7.16 45.43 17.71
CA LEU A 573 6.82 44.62 18.88
C LEU A 573 7.95 44.62 19.92
N TYR A 574 7.66 45.12 21.11
CA TYR A 574 8.56 45.06 22.28
C TYR A 574 8.08 43.95 23.22
N VAL A 575 8.72 42.78 23.16
CA VAL A 575 8.35 41.63 23.99
C VAL A 575 8.76 41.88 25.44
N THR A 576 7.79 42.14 26.31
CA THR A 576 7.99 42.21 27.77
C THR A 576 7.49 40.92 28.43
N ASN A 577 8.16 40.51 29.51
CA ASN A 577 7.84 39.33 30.32
C ASN A 577 7.61 38.06 29.46
N CYS A 578 8.38 37.92 28.38
CA CYS A 578 8.34 36.82 27.42
C CYS A 578 6.98 36.53 26.74
N HIS A 579 5.96 37.36 26.95
CA HIS A 579 4.58 37.02 26.59
C HIS A 579 4.20 37.50 25.17
N VAL A 580 4.89 36.95 24.18
CA VAL A 580 4.78 37.32 22.74
C VAL A 580 3.33 37.44 22.24
N PRO A 581 2.38 36.50 22.51
CA PRO A 581 1.02 36.61 21.98
C PRO A 581 0.22 37.79 22.53
N LYS A 582 0.58 38.30 23.73
CA LYS A 582 -0.09 39.46 24.31
C LYS A 582 0.29 40.73 23.57
N VAL A 583 1.59 40.98 23.40
CA VAL A 583 2.08 42.16 22.68
C VAL A 583 1.61 42.15 21.22
N ALA A 584 1.61 40.97 20.57
CA ALA A 584 1.08 40.81 19.22
C ALA A 584 -0.44 41.08 19.13
N GLY A 585 -1.24 40.59 20.08
CA GLY A 585 -2.68 40.84 20.10
C GLY A 585 -3.07 42.27 20.49
N GLU A 586 -2.26 42.94 21.31
CA GLU A 586 -2.36 44.38 21.59
C GLU A 586 -1.95 45.23 20.37
N TYR A 587 -1.00 44.74 19.57
CA TYR A 587 -0.52 45.39 18.35
C TYR A 587 -1.54 45.32 17.19
N PHE A 588 -1.99 44.12 16.79
CA PHE A 588 -2.94 43.95 15.68
C PHE A 588 -4.40 44.26 16.07
N GLY A 589 -4.76 44.08 17.35
CA GLY A 589 -6.14 44.18 17.79
C GLY A 589 -7.01 43.02 17.29
N ARG A 590 -8.22 43.32 16.81
CA ARG A 590 -9.26 42.30 16.50
C ARG A 590 -8.90 41.46 15.28
N SER A 591 -8.35 40.27 15.52
CA SER A 591 -7.71 39.41 14.52
C SER A 591 -8.29 37.98 14.54
N CYS A 592 -7.85 37.12 13.63
CA CYS A 592 -8.02 35.67 13.73
C CYS A 592 -6.67 34.96 13.67
N MET A 593 -6.34 34.27 14.76
CA MET A 593 -5.17 33.41 14.93
C MET A 593 -5.67 32.12 15.60
N PRO A 594 -6.15 31.13 14.83
CA PRO A 594 -6.75 29.91 15.39
C PRO A 594 -5.75 29.16 16.29
N GLY A 595 -6.20 28.72 17.45
CA GLY A 595 -5.37 28.18 18.52
C GLY A 595 -4.94 29.19 19.57
N ALA A 596 -5.18 30.50 19.39
CA ALA A 596 -4.75 31.51 20.37
C ALA A 596 -5.40 31.35 21.77
N MET A 597 -6.49 30.60 21.90
CA MET A 597 -7.10 30.26 23.19
C MET A 597 -6.81 28.82 23.66
N ASP A 598 -6.25 27.97 22.80
CA ASP A 598 -6.02 26.55 23.08
C ASP A 598 -4.94 26.37 24.15
N TYR A 599 -5.14 25.45 25.09
CA TYR A 599 -4.31 25.31 26.30
C TYR A 599 -2.79 25.25 26.02
N ASN A 600 -2.36 24.50 25.00
CA ASN A 600 -0.94 24.32 24.66
C ASN A 600 -0.26 25.63 24.22
N TYR A 601 -1.03 26.56 23.63
CA TYR A 601 -0.55 27.86 23.16
C TYR A 601 -0.94 29.02 24.10
N ASN A 602 -1.78 28.75 25.10
CA ASN A 602 -2.29 29.71 26.08
C ASN A 602 -2.14 29.17 27.52
N THR A 603 -0.99 28.57 27.83
CA THR A 603 -0.72 27.88 29.10
C THR A 603 -0.94 28.79 30.33
N LEU A 604 -0.51 30.04 30.22
CA LEU A 604 -0.66 31.08 31.25
C LEU A 604 -2.04 31.77 31.24
N LYS A 605 -2.94 31.40 30.31
CA LYS A 605 -4.29 31.98 30.11
C LYS A 605 -4.32 33.49 29.81
N THR A 606 -3.17 34.06 29.47
CA THR A 606 -2.94 35.50 29.25
C THR A 606 -2.95 35.92 27.77
N ASN A 607 -3.20 35.01 26.82
CA ASN A 607 -3.40 35.39 25.42
C ASN A 607 -4.67 36.25 25.29
N PRO A 608 -4.59 37.43 24.64
CA PRO A 608 -5.71 38.35 24.55
C PRO A 608 -6.75 37.82 23.56
N ARG A 609 -8.01 37.76 24.01
CA ARG A 609 -9.18 37.34 23.18
C ARG A 609 -9.28 38.07 21.84
N ALA A 610 -8.69 39.27 21.74
CA ALA A 610 -8.51 40.04 20.52
C ALA A 610 -8.00 39.20 19.32
N LEU A 611 -7.08 38.26 19.56
CA LEU A 611 -6.52 37.34 18.57
C LEU A 611 -7.55 36.40 17.91
N CYS A 612 -8.72 36.21 18.53
CA CYS A 612 -9.80 35.36 18.01
C CYS A 612 -11.06 36.13 17.57
N LEU A 613 -11.15 37.45 17.84
CA LEU A 613 -12.39 38.22 17.66
C LEU A 613 -12.88 38.33 16.21
N LYS A 614 -12.10 37.83 15.24
CA LYS A 614 -12.48 37.78 13.82
C LYS A 614 -12.53 36.37 13.22
N CYS A 615 -12.42 35.32 14.03
CA CYS A 615 -12.58 33.95 13.56
C CYS A 615 -14.06 33.58 13.25
N TYR A 616 -14.26 32.70 12.28
CA TYR A 616 -15.56 32.45 11.64
C TYR A 616 -16.44 31.48 12.43
N SER A 617 -15.89 30.40 12.97
CA SER A 617 -16.66 29.38 13.69
C SER A 617 -17.18 29.87 15.04
N LYS A 618 -18.09 29.09 15.66
CA LYS A 618 -18.85 29.47 16.86
C LYS A 618 -18.95 28.26 17.80
N GLY A 619 -19.39 28.47 19.05
CA GLY A 619 -19.45 27.39 20.04
C GLY A 619 -18.06 26.85 20.40
N ALA A 620 -17.90 25.53 20.39
CA ALA A 620 -16.64 24.85 20.70
C ALA A 620 -15.58 25.00 19.60
N ASP A 621 -15.98 25.27 18.37
CA ASP A 621 -15.07 25.31 17.20
C ASP A 621 -14.44 26.69 16.98
N TYR A 622 -14.97 27.72 17.63
CA TYR A 622 -14.52 29.12 17.55
C TYR A 622 -13.03 29.25 17.88
N CYS A 623 -12.24 29.69 16.89
CA CYS A 623 -10.81 29.88 17.01
C CYS A 623 -10.02 28.61 17.39
N SER A 624 -10.56 27.41 17.12
CA SER A 624 -9.86 26.14 17.35
C SER A 624 -8.75 25.91 16.32
N ARG A 625 -7.60 25.33 16.71
CA ARG A 625 -6.49 25.04 15.77
C ARG A 625 -6.73 23.75 14.97
N SER A 626 -7.79 23.72 14.17
CA SER A 626 -8.18 22.60 13.31
C SER A 626 -9.15 23.06 12.21
N GLN A 627 -9.42 22.22 11.19
CA GLN A 627 -10.39 22.52 10.11
C GLN A 627 -11.87 22.57 10.57
N ARG A 628 -12.13 22.62 11.89
CA ARG A 628 -13.41 23.02 12.49
C ARG A 628 -13.57 24.55 12.53
N GLU A 629 -12.48 25.30 12.51
CA GLU A 629 -12.46 26.75 12.27
C GLU A 629 -12.25 27.02 10.77
N TYR A 630 -13.23 27.62 10.09
CA TYR A 630 -13.14 27.89 8.64
C TYR A 630 -12.02 28.87 8.26
N PHE A 631 -11.45 29.60 9.24
CA PHE A 631 -10.31 30.48 9.06
C PHE A 631 -8.95 29.87 9.49
N TYR A 632 -8.89 28.54 9.72
CA TYR A 632 -7.64 27.79 9.97
C TYR A 632 -6.91 27.39 8.68
N GLY A 633 -5.59 27.24 8.77
CA GLY A 633 -4.72 26.90 7.65
C GLY A 633 -4.52 28.06 6.67
N ASP A 634 -3.75 27.82 5.61
CA ASP A 634 -3.49 28.79 4.55
C ASP A 634 -4.75 29.29 3.87
N THR A 635 -5.58 28.35 3.43
CA THR A 635 -6.81 28.65 2.72
C THR A 635 -7.79 29.41 3.63
N GLY A 636 -7.89 29.04 4.91
CA GLY A 636 -8.70 29.75 5.88
C GLY A 636 -8.19 31.15 6.22
N ALA A 637 -6.88 31.35 6.33
CA ALA A 637 -6.29 32.67 6.58
C ALA A 637 -6.44 33.62 5.38
N PHE A 638 -6.34 33.11 4.15
CA PHE A 638 -6.67 33.88 2.95
C PHE A 638 -8.18 34.19 2.85
N ARG A 639 -9.04 33.21 3.14
CA ARG A 639 -10.50 33.40 3.25
C ARG A 639 -10.87 34.46 4.29
N CYS A 640 -10.18 34.49 5.42
CA CYS A 640 -10.33 35.49 6.49
C CYS A 640 -10.05 36.92 6.01
N LEU A 641 -9.04 37.15 5.15
CA LEU A 641 -8.82 38.44 4.48
C LEU A 641 -9.96 38.75 3.51
N ASN A 642 -10.40 37.76 2.72
CA ASN A 642 -11.47 37.94 1.74
C ASN A 642 -12.82 38.32 2.39
N GLU A 643 -13.27 37.59 3.40
CA GLU A 643 -14.57 37.80 4.07
C GLU A 643 -14.55 38.98 5.08
N GLY A 644 -13.44 39.71 5.21
CA GLY A 644 -13.36 40.89 6.09
C GLY A 644 -13.15 40.55 7.58
N GLY A 645 -12.60 39.37 7.85
CA GLY A 645 -11.96 39.04 9.12
C GLY A 645 -10.74 39.93 9.34
N GLY A 646 -9.81 39.93 8.38
CA GLY A 646 -8.56 40.70 8.40
C GLY A 646 -8.48 41.85 7.41
N ASP A 647 -7.45 42.68 7.61
CA ASP A 647 -6.93 43.69 6.68
C ASP A 647 -5.64 43.18 5.98
N VAL A 648 -4.93 42.24 6.62
CA VAL A 648 -3.76 41.50 6.11
C VAL A 648 -3.89 40.01 6.45
N ALA A 649 -3.42 39.12 5.58
CA ALA A 649 -3.25 37.69 5.86
C ALA A 649 -1.77 37.27 5.74
N PHE A 650 -1.31 36.41 6.65
CA PHE A 650 0.01 35.79 6.63
C PHE A 650 -0.12 34.32 6.24
N VAL A 651 0.40 33.98 5.06
CA VAL A 651 0.15 32.71 4.34
C VAL A 651 1.35 32.33 3.46
N ARG A 652 1.33 31.15 2.85
CA ARG A 652 2.20 30.79 1.71
C ARG A 652 1.84 31.60 0.46
N HIS A 653 2.85 31.83 -0.38
CA HIS A 653 2.69 32.48 -1.69
C HIS A 653 1.67 31.80 -2.61
N THR A 654 1.59 30.47 -2.60
CA THR A 654 0.62 29.67 -3.38
C THR A 654 -0.83 29.88 -2.95
N SER A 655 -1.08 30.28 -1.69
CA SER A 655 -2.41 30.28 -1.07
C SER A 655 -3.41 31.24 -1.74
N VAL A 656 -2.95 32.32 -2.38
CA VAL A 656 -3.81 33.16 -3.22
C VAL A 656 -4.13 32.43 -4.52
N GLN A 657 -3.11 31.98 -5.26
CA GLN A 657 -3.25 31.40 -6.59
C GLN A 657 -4.12 30.13 -6.58
N ALA A 658 -4.00 29.28 -5.55
CA ALA A 658 -4.87 28.12 -5.35
C ALA A 658 -6.36 28.50 -5.14
N ASN A 659 -6.63 29.71 -4.64
CA ASN A 659 -7.96 30.17 -4.23
C ASN A 659 -8.54 31.30 -5.10
N THR A 660 -7.96 31.56 -6.28
CA THR A 660 -8.45 32.55 -7.26
C THR A 660 -8.61 31.95 -8.65
N ASP A 661 -9.22 32.73 -9.55
CA ASP A 661 -9.31 32.48 -10.99
C ASP A 661 -10.01 31.16 -11.37
N GLY A 662 -10.88 30.68 -10.46
CA GLY A 662 -11.66 29.45 -10.63
C GLY A 662 -10.98 28.16 -10.16
N ARG A 663 -9.76 28.21 -9.58
CA ARG A 663 -9.06 27.01 -9.09
C ARG A 663 -9.78 26.38 -7.88
N ASN A 664 -10.09 27.16 -6.85
CA ASN A 664 -11.02 26.73 -5.80
C ASN A 664 -12.48 26.96 -6.25
N THR A 665 -13.28 25.90 -6.23
CA THR A 665 -14.70 25.91 -6.63
C THR A 665 -15.68 26.19 -5.50
N ASP A 666 -15.22 26.54 -4.29
CA ASP A 666 -16.04 26.98 -3.16
C ASP A 666 -16.77 28.30 -3.44
N GLN A 667 -17.92 28.48 -2.79
CA GLN A 667 -18.76 29.68 -2.98
C GLN A 667 -18.06 30.99 -2.61
N TRP A 668 -17.15 30.97 -1.63
CA TRP A 668 -16.40 32.16 -1.20
C TRP A 668 -15.24 32.53 -2.14
N ALA A 669 -14.69 31.55 -2.89
CA ALA A 669 -13.52 31.69 -3.75
C ALA A 669 -13.87 31.96 -5.22
N ARG A 670 -15.01 31.42 -5.71
CA ARG A 670 -15.52 31.59 -7.09
C ARG A 670 -15.38 32.99 -7.73
N PRO A 671 -15.68 34.12 -7.04
CA PRO A 671 -15.62 35.43 -7.68
C PRO A 671 -14.22 36.07 -7.70
N LEU A 672 -13.22 35.47 -7.05
CA LEU A 672 -11.93 36.11 -6.77
C LEU A 672 -10.94 35.97 -7.92
N ARG A 673 -10.16 37.03 -8.17
CA ARG A 673 -9.05 37.04 -9.13
C ARG A 673 -7.73 37.26 -8.41
N GLN A 674 -6.65 36.68 -8.93
CA GLN A 674 -5.30 36.89 -8.37
C GLN A 674 -4.91 38.39 -8.35
N THR A 675 -5.42 39.15 -9.32
CA THR A 675 -5.25 40.61 -9.45
C THR A 675 -5.91 41.45 -8.37
N ASP A 676 -6.81 40.89 -7.57
CA ASP A 676 -7.54 41.63 -6.52
C ASP A 676 -6.70 41.78 -5.23
N PHE A 677 -5.52 41.15 -5.20
CA PHE A 677 -4.63 41.04 -4.06
C PHE A 677 -3.20 41.48 -4.41
N GLU A 678 -2.44 41.90 -3.39
CA GLU A 678 -1.04 42.32 -3.49
C GLU A 678 -0.24 41.81 -2.29
N LEU A 679 1.07 41.70 -2.46
CA LEU A 679 2.02 41.33 -1.41
C LEU A 679 2.64 42.59 -0.78
N LEU A 680 2.80 42.59 0.53
CA LEU A 680 3.53 43.64 1.27
C LEU A 680 5.01 43.25 1.41
N CYS A 681 5.91 44.16 1.03
CA CYS A 681 7.34 43.88 0.95
C CYS A 681 8.13 44.51 2.12
N LYS A 682 9.30 43.94 2.46
CA LYS A 682 10.16 44.38 3.59
C LYS A 682 10.68 45.82 3.45
N ASP A 683 10.81 46.30 2.22
CA ASP A 683 11.19 47.67 1.86
C ASP A 683 10.01 48.66 1.93
N GLY A 684 8.86 48.23 2.46
CA GLY A 684 7.64 49.03 2.57
C GLY A 684 6.84 49.14 1.26
N THR A 685 7.37 48.62 0.15
CA THR A 685 6.67 48.60 -1.14
C THR A 685 5.62 47.49 -1.20
N ARG A 686 4.92 47.42 -2.35
CA ARG A 686 3.91 46.40 -2.66
C ARG A 686 4.17 45.86 -4.06
N LYS A 687 3.95 44.56 -4.25
CA LYS A 687 4.06 43.91 -5.56
C LYS A 687 2.87 43.00 -5.83
N SER A 688 2.69 42.66 -7.11
CA SER A 688 1.73 41.64 -7.55
C SER A 688 2.10 40.26 -6.99
N VAL A 689 1.11 39.37 -6.90
CA VAL A 689 1.22 38.06 -6.24
C VAL A 689 2.25 37.13 -6.90
N ASP A 690 2.45 37.24 -8.21
CA ASP A 690 3.50 36.54 -8.97
C ASP A 690 4.94 36.92 -8.55
N LYS A 691 5.11 38.01 -7.80
CA LYS A 691 6.42 38.53 -7.37
C LYS A 691 6.83 38.11 -5.96
N PHE A 692 6.35 36.97 -5.49
CA PHE A 692 6.70 36.42 -4.17
C PHE A 692 8.21 36.21 -4.00
N GLU A 693 8.96 35.81 -5.02
CA GLU A 693 10.42 35.67 -4.92
C GLU A 693 11.12 37.00 -4.60
N GLU A 694 10.59 38.10 -5.15
CA GLU A 694 11.08 39.46 -4.90
C GLU A 694 10.48 40.09 -3.62
N CYS A 695 9.36 39.56 -3.12
CA CYS A 695 8.54 40.16 -2.07
C CYS A 695 7.94 39.09 -1.15
N HIS A 696 8.74 38.66 -0.17
CA HIS A 696 8.35 37.68 0.86
C HIS A 696 8.95 38.02 2.23
N LEU A 697 8.40 37.43 3.28
CA LEU A 697 8.90 37.52 4.65
C LEU A 697 10.04 36.52 4.90
N MET A 698 9.90 35.27 4.46
CA MET A 698 10.92 34.23 4.62
C MET A 698 10.73 33.09 3.60
N LYS A 699 11.82 32.38 3.25
CA LYS A 699 11.74 31.00 2.71
C LYS A 699 11.63 30.04 3.89
N VAL A 700 10.70 29.09 3.83
CA VAL A 700 10.34 28.22 4.95
C VAL A 700 10.22 26.77 4.44
N PRO A 701 10.72 25.76 5.18
CA PRO A 701 10.48 24.35 4.85
C PRO A 701 8.98 24.04 4.73
N SER A 702 8.62 23.12 3.84
CA SER A 702 7.23 22.66 3.70
C SER A 702 6.76 21.78 4.86
N ARG A 703 5.44 21.54 4.95
CA ARG A 703 4.82 20.66 5.95
C ARG A 703 5.45 19.26 5.93
N ILE A 704 5.51 18.63 7.10
CA ILE A 704 6.31 17.43 7.35
C ILE A 704 5.44 16.31 7.92
N VAL A 705 5.52 15.12 7.32
CA VAL A 705 5.02 13.87 7.91
C VAL A 705 6.02 13.41 8.96
N MET A 706 5.60 13.36 10.22
CA MET A 706 6.38 12.92 11.37
C MET A 706 5.95 11.52 11.82
N ILE A 707 6.92 10.71 12.27
CA ILE A 707 6.75 9.34 12.76
C ILE A 707 7.41 9.15 14.12
N GLY A 708 6.99 8.15 14.90
CA GLY A 708 7.64 7.84 16.17
C GLY A 708 9.08 7.35 15.98
N GLY A 709 10.07 8.05 16.58
CA GLY A 709 11.51 7.78 16.44
C GLY A 709 12.01 6.46 17.06
N HIS A 710 11.10 5.62 17.57
CA HIS A 710 11.40 4.26 18.01
C HIS A 710 11.41 3.23 16.85
N ARG A 711 11.20 3.68 15.61
CA ARG A 711 11.10 2.86 14.41
C ARG A 711 12.47 2.64 13.78
N THR A 712 12.74 1.43 13.30
CA THR A 712 14.01 1.11 12.61
C THR A 712 14.04 1.70 11.20
N GLU A 713 15.24 1.81 10.61
CA GLU A 713 15.45 2.24 9.22
C GLU A 713 14.60 1.42 8.21
N ILE A 714 14.50 0.11 8.39
CA ILE A 714 13.65 -0.77 7.57
C ILE A 714 12.16 -0.42 7.76
N GLN A 715 11.72 -0.13 9.00
CA GLN A 715 10.34 0.32 9.26
C GLN A 715 10.07 1.72 8.71
N ARG A 716 11.08 2.61 8.66
CA ARG A 716 11.03 3.91 7.98
C ARG A 716 10.86 3.71 6.48
N SER A 717 11.64 2.81 5.88
CA SER A 717 11.53 2.44 4.47
C SER A 717 10.13 1.90 4.12
N TYR A 718 9.54 1.02 4.95
CA TYR A 718 8.16 0.57 4.76
C TYR A 718 7.14 1.73 4.75
N LEU A 719 7.28 2.71 5.65
CA LEU A 719 6.39 3.87 5.71
C LEU A 719 6.60 4.83 4.53
N TRP A 720 7.84 5.03 4.10
CA TRP A 720 8.15 5.81 2.90
C TRP A 720 7.59 5.14 1.65
N ASN A 721 7.88 3.85 1.44
CA ASN A 721 7.41 3.11 0.27
C ASN A 721 5.87 3.02 0.23
N MET A 722 5.19 2.91 1.37
CA MET A 722 3.72 3.04 1.46
C MET A 722 3.22 4.38 0.89
N LEU A 723 3.85 5.50 1.28
CA LEU A 723 3.51 6.83 0.77
C LEU A 723 3.91 7.03 -0.69
N ASN A 724 5.07 6.51 -1.10
CA ASN A 724 5.57 6.64 -2.46
C ASN A 724 4.67 5.87 -3.45
N PHE A 725 4.28 4.63 -3.11
CA PHE A 725 3.32 3.86 -3.90
C PHE A 725 1.93 4.53 -3.92
N ALA A 726 1.51 5.15 -2.81
CA ALA A 726 0.24 5.88 -2.76
C ALA A 726 0.22 7.10 -3.69
N GLN A 727 1.28 7.91 -3.74
CA GLN A 727 1.31 9.08 -4.63
C GLN A 727 1.39 8.71 -6.12
N GLN A 728 2.07 7.62 -6.49
CA GLN A 728 2.05 7.14 -7.89
C GLN A 728 0.66 6.67 -8.36
N LEU A 729 -0.23 6.29 -7.43
CA LEU A 729 -1.57 5.78 -7.75
C LEU A 729 -2.69 6.82 -7.54
N PHE A 730 -2.50 7.76 -6.60
CA PHE A 730 -3.54 8.68 -6.12
C PHE A 730 -3.11 10.15 -6.06
N GLY A 731 -1.87 10.47 -6.44
CA GLY A 731 -1.34 11.85 -6.43
C GLY A 731 -1.73 12.70 -7.65
N SER A 732 -2.40 12.10 -8.64
CA SER A 732 -2.93 12.80 -9.82
C SER A 732 -4.44 13.03 -9.66
N ASP A 733 -4.91 14.25 -9.98
CA ASP A 733 -6.30 14.73 -9.88
C ASP A 733 -7.27 14.06 -10.89
N THR A 734 -7.00 12.80 -11.26
CA THR A 734 -7.61 12.07 -12.37
C THR A 734 -8.14 10.69 -11.99
N ASP A 735 -7.84 10.16 -10.80
CA ASP A 735 -8.50 8.97 -10.27
C ASP A 735 -9.88 9.39 -9.68
N PRO A 736 -11.01 8.84 -10.18
CA PRO A 736 -12.34 9.29 -9.77
C PRO A 736 -12.79 8.73 -8.40
N ASP A 737 -12.06 7.77 -7.82
CA ASP A 737 -12.43 7.10 -6.57
C ASP A 737 -11.72 7.71 -5.35
N PHE A 738 -10.45 8.14 -5.48
CA PHE A 738 -9.72 8.83 -4.41
C PHE A 738 -8.49 9.62 -4.90
N THR A 739 -8.44 10.91 -4.57
CA THR A 739 -7.30 11.82 -4.74
C THR A 739 -6.60 12.09 -3.40
N LEU A 740 -5.27 11.92 -3.35
CA LEU A 740 -4.48 11.99 -2.11
C LEU A 740 -4.30 13.43 -1.62
N PHE A 741 -4.02 14.34 -2.55
CA PHE A 741 -3.69 15.73 -2.28
C PHE A 741 -4.88 16.69 -2.40
N GLU A 742 -6.07 16.22 -2.79
CA GLU A 742 -7.30 17.02 -2.80
C GLU A 742 -8.08 16.87 -1.48
N SER A 743 -8.81 17.90 -1.04
CA SER A 743 -9.63 17.85 0.18
C SER A 743 -11.12 18.01 -0.11
N MET A 744 -11.95 17.62 0.86
CA MET A 744 -13.40 17.74 0.74
C MET A 744 -13.82 19.22 0.66
N LYS A 745 -14.72 19.53 -0.27
CA LYS A 745 -15.28 20.87 -0.49
C LYS A 745 -15.66 21.58 0.83
N GLU A 746 -15.39 22.89 0.92
CA GLU A 746 -15.53 23.74 2.11
C GLU A 746 -14.58 23.44 3.30
N HIS A 747 -13.82 22.33 3.25
CA HIS A 747 -12.83 21.94 4.27
C HIS A 747 -11.46 21.64 3.63
N PRO A 748 -10.65 22.68 3.35
CA PRO A 748 -9.35 22.55 2.67
C PRO A 748 -8.24 22.00 3.58
N ASP A 749 -7.12 21.67 2.97
CA ASP A 749 -5.84 21.31 3.59
C ASP A 749 -5.97 20.18 4.65
N LEU A 750 -6.76 19.13 4.33
CA LEU A 750 -6.99 17.94 5.15
C LEU A 750 -5.85 16.91 4.99
N ILE A 751 -5.18 16.58 6.09
CA ILE A 751 -3.99 15.69 6.16
C ILE A 751 -2.77 16.28 5.43
N PHE A 752 -2.90 16.55 4.13
CA PHE A 752 -1.92 17.23 3.28
C PHE A 752 -2.49 18.58 2.85
N SER A 753 -1.65 19.52 2.40
CA SER A 753 -2.17 20.74 1.77
C SER A 753 -2.73 20.45 0.37
N ASP A 754 -3.76 21.19 -0.03
CA ASP A 754 -4.36 21.11 -1.37
C ASP A 754 -3.46 21.67 -2.50
N ALA A 755 -2.30 22.22 -2.12
CA ALA A 755 -1.25 22.62 -3.05
C ALA A 755 -0.14 21.56 -3.23
N THR A 756 -0.25 20.38 -2.61
CA THR A 756 0.78 19.33 -2.65
C THR A 756 0.79 18.66 -4.03
N VAL A 757 1.95 18.70 -4.70
CA VAL A 757 2.18 18.02 -5.99
C VAL A 757 2.76 16.63 -5.77
N GLN A 758 3.62 16.49 -4.76
CA GLN A 758 4.27 15.24 -4.40
C GLN A 758 4.74 15.27 -2.93
N LEU A 759 5.08 14.10 -2.39
CA LEU A 759 5.84 13.94 -1.16
C LEU A 759 7.30 13.61 -1.50
N PHE A 760 8.22 14.29 -0.82
CA PHE A 760 9.67 14.08 -0.94
C PHE A 760 10.21 13.40 0.32
N PRO A 761 11.11 12.40 0.24
CA PRO A 761 11.66 11.73 1.42
C PRO A 761 12.63 12.66 2.17
N ILE A 762 12.60 12.61 3.50
CA ILE A 762 13.62 13.27 4.33
C ILE A 762 14.55 12.17 4.87
N GLU A 763 15.87 12.38 4.85
CA GLU A 763 16.83 11.46 5.49
C GLU A 763 17.51 12.08 6.71
N GLU A 764 17.59 13.42 6.78
CA GLU A 764 18.21 14.13 7.88
C GLU A 764 17.32 14.16 9.14
N ASN A 765 17.94 14.45 10.28
CA ASN A 765 17.20 14.79 11.48
C ASN A 765 16.51 16.17 11.31
N ILE A 766 15.52 16.45 12.15
CA ILE A 766 14.69 17.65 12.02
C ILE A 766 15.49 18.97 12.07
N ARG A 767 16.66 19.03 12.73
CA ARG A 767 17.41 20.29 12.86
C ARG A 767 18.10 20.66 11.56
N ASP A 768 18.74 19.67 10.93
CA ASP A 768 19.46 19.85 9.67
C ASP A 768 18.52 19.94 8.46
N TYR A 769 17.30 19.42 8.60
CA TYR A 769 16.21 19.67 7.64
C TYR A 769 15.65 21.10 7.75
N LEU A 770 15.37 21.59 8.97
CA LEU A 770 14.74 22.90 9.17
C LEU A 770 15.68 24.10 8.99
N GLY A 771 16.96 23.96 9.35
CA GLY A 771 17.92 25.06 9.38
C GLY A 771 17.91 25.88 10.67
N ASN A 772 19.06 26.48 10.99
CA ASN A 772 19.28 27.22 12.24
C ASN A 772 18.46 28.52 12.32
N ASP A 773 18.20 29.18 11.19
CA ASP A 773 17.41 30.41 11.11
C ASP A 773 15.93 30.19 11.43
N VAL A 774 15.34 29.09 10.95
CA VAL A 774 13.99 28.66 11.34
C VAL A 774 13.92 28.37 12.84
N ILE A 775 14.92 27.66 13.38
CA ILE A 775 14.98 27.31 14.82
C ILE A 775 15.13 28.58 15.68
N GLU A 776 16.02 29.50 15.30
CA GLU A 776 16.23 30.79 15.99
C GLU A 776 14.94 31.63 16.03
N ILE A 777 14.19 31.66 14.92
CA ILE A 777 12.90 32.36 14.82
C ILE A 777 11.85 31.73 15.75
N ILE A 778 11.75 30.40 15.80
CA ILE A 778 10.86 29.69 16.73
C ILE A 778 11.19 30.05 18.18
N HIS A 779 12.48 30.06 18.54
CA HIS A 779 12.93 30.36 19.91
C HIS A 779 12.61 31.81 20.31
N LYS A 780 12.94 32.79 19.45
CA LYS A 780 12.67 34.22 19.70
C LYS A 780 11.18 34.58 19.86
N THR A 781 10.30 33.82 19.21
CA THR A 781 8.85 34.11 19.18
C THR A 781 8.00 33.17 20.03
N ASP A 782 8.60 32.11 20.58
CA ASP A 782 8.02 31.23 21.59
C ASP A 782 9.12 30.84 22.62
N PRO A 783 9.60 31.80 23.44
CA PRO A 783 10.77 31.61 24.32
C PRO A 783 10.53 30.64 25.50
N ARG A 784 9.32 30.08 25.61
CA ARG A 784 9.04 28.87 26.40
C ARG A 784 9.83 27.66 25.86
N ILE A 785 10.27 27.70 24.61
CA ILE A 785 11.03 26.65 23.92
C ILE A 785 12.55 26.77 24.15
N SER A 786 13.09 27.99 24.28
CA SER A 786 14.53 28.24 24.47
C SER A 786 15.00 28.14 25.92
N ASN A 787 14.06 28.05 26.88
CA ASN A 787 14.27 28.09 28.34
C ASN A 787 14.72 29.45 28.89
N GLU A 788 15.02 30.45 28.05
CA GLU A 788 15.54 31.78 28.43
C GLU A 788 14.63 32.58 29.39
N CYS A 789 13.39 32.14 29.57
CA CYS A 789 12.40 32.77 30.44
C CYS A 789 12.02 31.92 31.67
N LEU A 790 12.49 30.68 31.78
CA LEU A 790 12.11 29.78 32.89
C LEU A 790 12.76 30.18 34.24
N GLU A 791 13.84 30.97 34.22
CA GLU A 791 14.45 31.52 35.44
C GLU A 791 13.56 32.56 36.16
N TRP A 792 12.47 33.04 35.52
CA TRP A 792 11.54 34.02 36.12
C TRP A 792 10.25 33.43 36.71
N ASP A 793 9.81 32.25 36.26
CA ASP A 793 8.55 31.64 36.75
C ASP A 793 8.69 30.89 38.09
N ILE A 794 9.93 30.67 38.56
CA ILE A 794 10.22 29.93 39.80
C ILE A 794 9.86 30.73 41.07
N GLU A 795 10.03 32.07 41.07
CA GLU A 795 9.76 32.89 42.28
C GLU A 795 8.27 33.10 42.61
N LYS A 796 7.32 32.62 41.79
CA LYS A 796 5.88 32.87 41.97
C LYS A 796 4.94 31.68 41.82
N THR A 797 5.46 30.48 41.59
CA THR A 797 4.64 29.26 41.47
C THR A 797 4.75 28.43 42.73
N ASP A 798 4.10 28.87 43.81
CA ASP A 798 4.11 28.15 45.08
C ASP A 798 3.45 26.76 44.94
N HIS A 799 4.02 25.77 45.61
CA HIS A 799 3.79 24.35 45.33
C HIS A 799 2.50 23.81 45.95
N GLU A 800 1.83 22.87 45.25
CA GLU A 800 1.32 21.66 45.93
C GLU A 800 0.94 20.47 45.02
N ASN A 801 0.59 20.67 43.74
CA ASN A 801 -0.06 19.61 42.93
C ASN A 801 0.54 19.29 41.54
N ILE A 802 1.86 19.48 41.35
CA ILE A 802 2.60 18.87 40.21
C ILE A 802 3.74 18.00 40.77
N ILE A 803 3.37 16.88 41.38
CA ILE A 803 4.29 15.80 41.76
C ILE A 803 4.08 14.63 40.79
N LYS A 804 5.19 14.09 40.27
CA LYS A 804 5.30 13.08 39.20
C LYS A 804 5.02 13.60 37.78
N PHE A 805 6.04 14.17 37.14
CA PHE A 805 6.63 13.49 35.97
C PHE A 805 8.08 13.96 35.72
N ILE A 806 8.88 13.06 35.14
CA ILE A 806 10.31 13.19 34.80
C ILE A 806 11.25 13.00 36.01
N ASP A 807 11.68 11.74 36.13
CA ASP A 807 12.91 11.27 36.76
C ASP A 807 14.00 11.16 35.67
N LEU A 808 15.27 10.97 36.07
CA LEU A 808 16.48 10.85 35.24
C LEU A 808 16.94 12.18 34.56
N ASP A 809 18.23 12.46 34.38
CA ASP A 809 19.45 11.67 34.65
C ASP A 809 20.63 12.61 35.03
N SER A 810 21.61 12.11 35.78
CA SER A 810 22.91 12.77 36.00
C SER A 810 24.06 11.81 36.42
N ASN A 811 24.08 10.59 35.87
CA ASN A 811 25.24 9.70 36.04
C ASN A 811 26.53 10.22 35.37
N LYS A 812 27.41 10.88 36.15
CA LYS A 812 28.87 10.58 36.27
C LYS A 812 29.68 11.69 36.96
N VAL A 813 30.03 11.45 38.23
CA VAL A 813 31.42 11.61 38.70
C VAL A 813 31.75 10.38 39.53
N ASP A 814 32.82 9.67 39.18
CA ASP A 814 33.28 8.47 39.89
C ASP A 814 34.57 8.80 40.67
N LYS A 815 34.48 8.78 42.01
CA LYS A 815 35.42 8.07 42.90
C LYS A 815 35.17 8.30 44.40
N THR A 816 35.57 7.29 45.17
CA THR A 816 35.93 7.33 46.61
C THR A 816 34.93 7.99 47.56
N PHE A 817 34.11 7.17 48.21
CA PHE A 817 33.75 7.39 49.61
C PHE A 817 34.51 6.38 50.48
N GLU A 818 35.39 6.91 51.33
CA GLU A 818 35.80 6.21 52.55
C GLU A 818 34.96 6.73 53.74
N LYS A 819 35.30 6.36 54.97
CA LYS A 819 34.30 6.04 55.99
C LYS A 819 34.27 6.99 57.20
N ASP A 820 33.07 6.98 57.80
CA ASP A 820 32.77 7.18 59.23
C ASP A 820 32.85 8.60 59.87
N ASP A 821 31.84 8.81 60.72
CA ASP A 821 31.80 9.54 61.99
C ASP A 821 31.57 11.07 62.14
N LEU A 822 30.30 11.36 62.45
CA LEU A 822 29.81 11.99 63.69
C LEU A 822 30.06 13.49 63.97
N ASN A 823 28.93 14.22 64.00
CA ASN A 823 28.53 15.23 65.00
C ASN A 823 29.47 16.43 65.31
N ILE A 824 28.88 17.63 65.28
CA ILE A 824 28.46 18.35 66.51
C ILE A 824 27.58 19.55 66.14
N ILE A 825 26.58 19.84 66.98
CA ILE A 825 25.71 21.01 66.88
C ILE A 825 26.09 21.98 68.02
N LYS A 826 26.41 23.25 67.72
CA LYS A 826 25.74 24.42 68.35
C LYS A 826 26.24 25.81 67.93
N GLU A 827 25.25 26.67 67.74
CA GLU A 827 25.14 28.09 68.14
C GLU A 827 26.42 28.89 68.49
N GLU A 828 26.62 29.99 67.77
CA GLU A 828 26.68 31.30 68.44
C GLU A 828 25.43 32.13 68.08
N LYS A 829 25.03 33.04 68.97
CA LYS A 829 23.89 33.96 68.82
C LYS A 829 24.26 35.35 69.30
N ASN A 830 23.98 36.35 68.45
CA ASN A 830 23.73 37.76 68.76
C ASN A 830 23.03 38.35 67.52
N THR A 831 21.98 39.18 67.52
CA THR A 831 21.05 39.75 68.54
C THR A 831 19.90 40.39 67.72
N VAL A 832 18.61 40.54 68.08
CA VAL A 832 17.77 40.48 69.31
C VAL A 832 16.41 39.86 68.86
N GLY A 833 15.50 39.26 69.64
CA GLY A 833 15.35 38.98 71.08
C GLY A 833 13.85 39.00 71.48
N ILE A 834 13.53 38.98 72.77
CA ILE A 834 12.16 38.84 73.36
C ILE A 834 11.53 37.44 73.13
N ALA A 835 10.76 36.96 74.10
CA ALA A 835 10.16 35.61 74.20
C ALA A 835 9.01 35.65 75.25
N PRO A 836 8.45 34.54 75.78
CA PRO A 836 8.36 33.14 75.29
C PRO A 836 6.93 32.54 75.40
N THR A 837 6.68 31.35 74.81
CA THR A 837 5.96 30.24 75.50
C THR A 837 6.11 28.86 74.83
N PHE A 838 6.52 27.89 75.66
CA PHE A 838 6.14 26.46 75.79
C PHE A 838 5.39 25.67 74.68
N VAL A 839 5.53 24.32 74.53
CA VAL A 839 6.62 23.32 74.79
C VAL A 839 6.13 21.88 74.47
N ARG A 840 7.01 20.99 73.96
CA ARG A 840 6.90 19.48 73.96
C ARG A 840 5.76 18.81 73.14
N ASP A 841 5.77 17.50 72.81
CA ASP A 841 6.77 16.43 73.05
C ASP A 841 6.75 15.26 72.03
N SER A 842 7.90 14.56 71.92
CA SER A 842 8.03 13.09 71.76
C SER A 842 7.55 12.31 70.50
N ILE A 843 7.87 11.00 70.33
CA ILE A 843 9.19 10.35 70.13
C ILE A 843 9.05 8.87 69.67
N ILE A 844 9.94 8.39 68.76
CA ILE A 844 10.43 7.01 68.52
C ILE A 844 9.44 5.80 68.55
N LYS A 845 9.28 5.07 67.41
CA LYS A 845 9.85 3.70 67.22
C LYS A 845 9.68 3.07 65.81
N LYS A 846 10.63 2.19 65.48
CA LYS A 846 10.59 1.05 64.53
C LYS A 846 11.08 -0.20 65.34
N PRO A 847 10.90 -1.48 64.93
CA PRO A 847 11.30 -2.02 63.62
C PRO A 847 10.46 -3.23 63.09
N ASP A 848 11.09 -4.01 62.21
CA ASP A 848 10.88 -5.43 61.86
C ASP A 848 10.02 -5.86 60.63
N GLU A 849 10.77 -6.33 59.63
CA GLU A 849 10.60 -7.45 58.67
C GLU A 849 9.26 -7.87 58.00
N LYS A 850 9.45 -8.25 56.71
CA LYS A 850 8.70 -9.16 55.81
C LYS A 850 7.66 -8.59 54.84
N GLU A 851 7.96 -8.75 53.56
CA GLU A 851 6.97 -8.79 52.46
C GLU A 851 6.08 -10.04 52.59
N PRO A 852 4.84 -10.04 52.04
CA PRO A 852 4.69 -10.34 50.60
C PRO A 852 3.57 -9.58 49.84
N SER A 853 3.82 -9.35 48.55
CA SER A 853 2.84 -9.29 47.44
C SER A 853 1.50 -8.53 47.63
N ILE A 854 1.46 -7.25 47.24
CA ILE A 854 0.19 -6.53 47.02
C ILE A 854 -0.35 -6.86 45.60
N PHE A 855 -1.03 -8.00 45.46
CA PHE A 855 -1.77 -8.34 44.23
C PHE A 855 -3.08 -9.12 44.47
N LYS A 856 -3.75 -8.86 45.60
CA LYS A 856 -5.04 -9.51 45.94
C LYS A 856 -6.00 -8.63 46.76
N MET A 857 -6.21 -7.36 46.36
CA MET A 857 -7.17 -6.49 47.07
C MET A 857 -7.96 -5.49 46.21
N ILE A 858 -8.03 -5.67 44.88
CA ILE A 858 -8.95 -4.92 43.99
C ILE A 858 -9.71 -5.88 43.05
N SER A 859 -10.40 -6.86 43.64
CA SER A 859 -11.30 -7.79 42.91
C SER A 859 -12.71 -7.87 43.50
N ASP A 860 -12.88 -7.55 44.79
CA ASP A 860 -14.11 -7.89 45.54
C ASP A 860 -15.01 -6.67 45.85
N LYS A 861 -14.91 -5.59 45.07
CA LYS A 861 -15.71 -4.36 45.27
C LYS A 861 -16.60 -3.95 44.09
N ILE A 862 -16.80 -4.83 43.11
CA ILE A 862 -17.77 -4.66 42.00
C ILE A 862 -18.65 -5.93 41.82
N LYS A 863 -19.17 -6.48 42.92
CA LYS A 863 -20.13 -7.61 42.91
C LYS A 863 -21.25 -7.51 43.95
N SER A 864 -21.83 -6.32 44.12
CA SER A 864 -23.11 -6.19 44.85
C SER A 864 -23.89 -4.92 44.50
N GLN A 865 -24.86 -5.03 43.58
CA GLN A 865 -26.23 -4.52 43.76
C GLN A 865 -27.18 -5.01 42.64
N HIS A 866 -28.18 -5.79 43.04
CA HIS A 866 -29.49 -6.06 42.41
C HIS A 866 -29.62 -6.60 40.96
N HIS A 867 -29.67 -7.94 40.89
CA HIS A 867 -30.80 -8.65 40.24
C HIS A 867 -32.15 -8.36 40.96
N SER A 868 -33.36 -8.56 40.40
CA SER A 868 -33.84 -8.74 39.01
C SER A 868 -35.37 -8.39 38.94
N PRO A 869 -36.32 -9.18 38.37
CA PRO A 869 -37.06 -8.74 37.18
C PRO A 869 -38.60 -8.73 37.32
N ILE A 870 -39.31 -8.28 36.27
CA ILE A 870 -40.64 -8.82 35.90
C ILE A 870 -40.98 -8.54 34.42
N ARG A 871 -42.04 -9.18 33.92
CA ARG A 871 -42.35 -9.44 32.49
C ARG A 871 -43.46 -8.53 31.95
N ALA A 872 -43.52 -8.36 30.63
CA ALA A 872 -44.44 -7.47 29.92
C ALA A 872 -45.91 -7.92 29.93
N GLU A 873 -46.84 -6.96 29.72
CA GLU A 873 -48.03 -7.17 28.89
C GLU A 873 -48.57 -5.85 28.28
N ASN A 874 -49.48 -5.97 27.31
CA ASN A 874 -49.97 -4.85 26.47
C ASN A 874 -51.17 -4.11 27.07
N LYS A 875 -51.28 -2.80 26.79
CA LYS A 875 -52.54 -2.21 26.28
C LYS A 875 -52.35 -0.86 25.59
N MET A 876 -53.29 -0.56 24.70
CA MET A 876 -53.40 0.70 23.96
C MET A 876 -54.03 1.78 24.83
N ASP A 877 -53.80 3.06 24.49
CA ASP A 877 -54.95 3.93 24.21
C ASP A 877 -54.60 5.03 23.18
N HIS A 878 -55.63 5.61 22.56
CA HIS A 878 -55.50 6.59 21.49
C HIS A 878 -55.60 8.04 21.98
N LYS A 879 -54.83 8.94 21.36
CA LYS A 879 -55.41 10.22 20.89
C LYS A 879 -54.72 10.77 19.64
N LYS A 880 -55.55 11.19 18.68
CA LYS A 880 -55.16 11.92 17.46
C LYS A 880 -55.02 13.40 17.80
N ILE A 881 -54.27 14.15 16.98
CA ILE A 881 -54.80 15.31 16.24
C ILE A 881 -53.91 15.58 15.01
N THR A 882 -54.44 16.36 14.06
CA THR A 882 -54.18 16.26 12.61
C THR A 882 -52.96 17.01 12.06
N LYS A 883 -52.49 16.50 10.92
CA LYS A 883 -51.77 17.21 9.84
C LYS A 883 -52.22 18.67 9.65
N GLY A 884 -51.29 19.51 9.21
CA GLY A 884 -51.55 20.71 8.42
C GLY A 884 -50.38 20.98 7.48
N SER A 885 -50.58 20.92 6.16
CA SER A 885 -49.55 21.12 5.14
C SER A 885 -49.87 22.31 4.26
N LYS A 886 -48.89 23.19 4.05
CA LYS A 886 -48.76 24.08 2.90
C LYS A 886 -47.28 24.37 2.66
#